data_AF-A0A8S1C0L3-F1
#
_entry.id   AF-A0A8S1C0L3-F1
#
_cell.length_a   1.000
_cell.length_b   1.000
_cell.length_c   1.000
_cell.angle_alpha   90.00
_cell.angle_beta   90.00
_cell.angle_gamma   90.00
#
_symmetry.space_group_name_H-M   'P 1'
#
loop_
_entity.id
_entity.type
_entity.pdbx_description
1 polymer ?
#
loop_
_entity_poly.entity_id
_entity_poly.type
_entity_poly.pdbx_seq_one_letter_code
_entity_poly.pdbx_strand_id
1 'polypeptide(L)'
;MGTIKETNFENIFGAICSRLKSAGTVETTSKQFAALSTDSERYSFVEPLLNDIFQFDGFANNAEKSESISCSLREAGNDKFKKKRDLDALDLYTKSILYAPASSKALALAFGNRSAVLKSLNKYTECILDVRRALCLEFPVNSKYKLMIRLGECYKALGDFKEAVQTLTKAEKQLQLSDLNEEKRVEQRKIIASLIRECSDLGKEKLEEKKTETELPSKSYGPHSEILCASKCVDIEYSHQMGRHLTAGRDIEPGDVIIVEEPYSWILLPEFLTSHCGYCLKRCASLIPCPECVNAMFCGEGCLESANGKYHHQECQIMSNLLQLDMGKMSLLAVRILTMTSLDFLCRFLENDANPPRDPRTLGFNEQKQYNSLEFAPIYHLISNTECRSVSDLFKRSLMAACLMKCLKLESPLIGGLLLRLLQNLPCNAHEISETVLSKRENDVPMSLEIGAAAYACLSLLNHSCDPNVVRHSHGNTAVLRAIKFIAKGSEILDNYGFHFAVHPKESRQTHLRSQYLFDCACEACSQSWPLHQDLPSLPLNKNLVQNESGKLQLIEPFYRRHGAVKLTNTPWSFEEKVMEDEETTEEEQIFHNLVRDYVISFLLFLTLIGVSWCLVKRYRKRERDDILIDDEEATVYRISLWLCTFSLAVAAGAVLLLPISIVSNEVLLHYPKSYYVQWLNSSLIQGLWNNIFLFSNLSLFVLLPFAYLFTESEGFVGHRKGILSRIYETFIVLCLLAFVVLGLAFILSSIFDSDKSSLQKLINLWSYYLPFIYSCVSFMGVLLQLLCTPVGLVQLFSTASQFLVKPQFLRDLNEEYFVAKFEEECLRKQLEAYSCRTLAHSKSCDTPRRRRCVSDNEDEDVVDSVSPFTSSVFSSTILLSSSTILPQSPDDPDAGLRNGALKASLTQRLKAAEAKSCLLQKQRHGSSWKRNFLYPIAMLLLLLLTCTTVVIVVQNSVQLLVGLKELPRSNNEQVTLGLASLSKMGMFGATLEIVLIVNLVATSAVGLFSSSLMKKVRPVPGATPLSHIILHCAVLLLLSSALPLLSKILGITNLDLLGEFGQVEWLGSLMIVLSYNLLFVLSVSTCLATKFTATVREELFTRLKGFAVSLVSNDTSCPTWPNSPIQATTGAAASPSTNAKVE
;
A
#
# COMPACT_ATOMS: atom_id res chain seq x y z
N MET A 1 0.72 -23.23 -38.50
CA MET A 1 0.59 -24.14 -37.34
C MET A 1 1.95 -24.18 -36.66
N GLY A 2 2.18 -23.29 -35.69
CA GLY A 2 3.39 -23.30 -34.87
C GLY A 2 3.15 -24.17 -33.65
N THR A 3 4.07 -25.07 -33.35
CA THR A 3 4.14 -25.81 -32.08
C THR A 3 4.18 -24.80 -30.94
N ILE A 4 3.15 -24.82 -30.08
CA ILE A 4 3.07 -23.96 -28.90
C ILE A 4 4.14 -24.46 -27.92
N LYS A 5 5.17 -23.65 -27.68
CA LYS A 5 6.25 -23.89 -26.68
C LYS A 5 5.85 -23.42 -25.27
N GLU A 6 4.57 -23.43 -24.94
CA GLU A 6 4.08 -22.93 -23.65
C GLU A 6 3.71 -24.11 -22.76
N THR A 7 4.32 -24.18 -21.57
CA THR A 7 4.33 -25.36 -20.71
C THR A 7 3.31 -25.35 -19.57
N ASN A 8 2.51 -24.29 -19.41
CA ASN A 8 1.47 -24.18 -18.38
C ASN A 8 0.11 -24.71 -18.89
N PHE A 9 -0.63 -25.39 -18.01
CA PHE A 9 -1.95 -25.96 -18.29
C PHE A 9 -2.99 -24.96 -18.82
N GLU A 10 -3.06 -23.73 -18.31
CA GLU A 10 -4.07 -22.77 -18.77
C GLU A 10 -3.89 -22.42 -20.25
N ASN A 11 -2.65 -22.39 -20.74
CA ASN A 11 -2.36 -22.15 -22.15
C ASN A 11 -2.74 -23.37 -23.00
N ILE A 12 -2.50 -24.58 -22.52
CA ILE A 12 -2.92 -25.83 -23.17
C ILE A 12 -4.46 -25.88 -23.26
N PHE A 13 -5.15 -25.58 -22.16
CA PHE A 13 -6.61 -25.52 -22.09
C PHE A 13 -7.17 -24.45 -23.04
N GLY A 14 -6.58 -23.25 -23.04
CA GLY A 14 -6.94 -22.15 -23.93
C GLY A 14 -6.74 -22.49 -25.42
N ALA A 15 -5.66 -23.21 -25.76
CA ALA A 15 -5.39 -23.67 -27.11
C ALA A 15 -6.43 -24.69 -27.60
N ILE A 16 -6.81 -25.65 -26.75
CA ILE A 16 -7.89 -26.60 -27.06
C ILE A 16 -9.21 -25.86 -27.27
N CYS A 17 -9.57 -24.96 -26.35
CA CYS A 17 -10.79 -24.17 -26.47
C CYS A 17 -10.81 -23.34 -27.76
N SER A 18 -9.67 -22.75 -28.13
CA SER A 18 -9.53 -21.97 -29.37
C SER A 18 -9.66 -22.83 -30.62
N ARG A 19 -9.13 -24.07 -30.60
CA ARG A 19 -9.27 -25.04 -31.71
C ARG A 19 -10.72 -25.50 -31.88
N LEU A 20 -11.42 -25.77 -30.78
CA LEU A 20 -12.85 -26.13 -30.82
C LEU A 20 -13.70 -24.96 -31.32
N LYS A 21 -13.38 -23.72 -30.89
CA LYS A 21 -14.04 -22.49 -31.37
C LYS A 21 -13.80 -22.27 -32.86
N SER A 22 -12.56 -22.40 -33.35
CA SER A 22 -12.24 -22.19 -34.77
C SER A 22 -12.81 -23.28 -35.67
N ALA A 23 -12.97 -24.50 -35.17
CA ALA A 23 -13.64 -25.60 -35.87
C ALA A 23 -15.19 -25.49 -35.83
N GLY A 24 -15.76 -24.59 -35.01
CA GLY A 24 -17.21 -24.47 -34.83
C GLY A 24 -17.84 -25.68 -34.13
N THR A 25 -17.07 -26.49 -33.38
CA THR A 25 -17.53 -27.76 -32.80
C THR A 25 -17.82 -27.70 -31.30
N VAL A 26 -17.76 -26.52 -30.67
CA VAL A 26 -17.90 -26.33 -29.22
C VAL A 26 -19.21 -26.93 -28.69
N GLU A 27 -20.35 -26.58 -29.30
CA GLU A 27 -21.66 -27.03 -28.84
C GLU A 27 -21.81 -28.57 -28.97
N THR A 28 -21.41 -29.13 -30.11
CA THR A 28 -21.44 -30.58 -30.36
C THR A 28 -20.55 -31.33 -29.39
N THR A 29 -19.32 -30.84 -29.17
CA THR A 29 -18.35 -31.45 -28.24
C THR A 29 -18.88 -31.40 -26.80
N SER A 30 -19.47 -30.28 -26.39
CA SER A 30 -20.06 -30.13 -25.05
C SER A 30 -21.23 -31.09 -24.83
N LYS A 31 -22.14 -31.24 -25.81
CA LYS A 31 -23.25 -32.21 -25.73
C LYS A 31 -22.78 -33.66 -25.67
N GLN A 32 -21.79 -34.02 -26.49
CA GLN A 32 -21.20 -35.37 -26.47
C GLN A 32 -20.51 -35.66 -25.14
N PHE A 33 -19.74 -34.71 -24.61
CA PHE A 33 -19.05 -34.88 -23.33
C PHE A 33 -20.04 -34.95 -22.15
N ALA A 34 -21.08 -34.13 -22.15
CA ALA A 34 -22.12 -34.15 -21.11
C ALA A 34 -22.91 -35.46 -21.04
N ALA A 35 -22.96 -36.24 -22.12
CA ALA A 35 -23.63 -37.53 -22.17
C ALA A 35 -22.80 -38.67 -21.54
N LEU A 36 -21.52 -38.45 -21.21
CA LEU A 36 -20.63 -39.47 -20.66
C LEU A 36 -20.86 -39.66 -19.16
N SER A 37 -20.92 -40.93 -18.74
CA SER A 37 -21.35 -41.31 -17.40
C SER A 37 -20.18 -41.64 -16.47
N THR A 38 -19.09 -42.20 -17.00
CA THR A 38 -17.93 -42.63 -16.19
C THR A 38 -16.72 -41.72 -16.37
N ASP A 39 -15.85 -41.68 -15.36
CA ASP A 39 -14.62 -40.91 -15.43
C ASP A 39 -13.66 -41.45 -16.51
N SER A 40 -13.63 -42.76 -16.74
CA SER A 40 -12.83 -43.37 -17.82
C SER A 40 -13.33 -42.99 -19.21
N GLU A 41 -14.65 -42.95 -19.44
CA GLU A 41 -15.23 -42.45 -20.70
C GLU A 41 -14.85 -40.98 -20.94
N ARG A 42 -14.97 -40.14 -19.91
CA ARG A 42 -14.63 -38.71 -19.99
C ARG A 42 -13.15 -38.50 -20.29
N TYR A 43 -12.27 -39.26 -19.64
CA TYR A 43 -10.85 -39.26 -19.95
C TYR A 43 -10.58 -39.65 -21.41
N SER A 44 -11.11 -40.79 -21.87
CA SER A 44 -10.91 -41.29 -23.22
C SER A 44 -11.47 -40.35 -24.29
N PHE A 45 -12.50 -39.57 -23.96
CA PHE A 45 -13.05 -38.56 -24.86
C PHE A 45 -12.07 -37.38 -25.07
N VAL A 46 -11.39 -36.91 -24.02
CA VAL A 46 -10.54 -35.71 -24.10
C VAL A 46 -9.09 -36.00 -24.46
N GLU A 47 -8.60 -37.21 -24.18
CA GLU A 47 -7.20 -37.61 -24.47
C GLU A 47 -6.80 -37.36 -25.94
N PRO A 48 -7.62 -37.71 -26.95
CA PRO A 48 -7.31 -37.42 -28.35
C PRO A 48 -7.26 -35.92 -28.68
N LEU A 49 -7.97 -35.06 -27.93
CA LEU A 49 -7.99 -33.60 -28.16
C LEU A 49 -6.65 -32.94 -27.83
N LEU A 50 -5.85 -33.57 -26.96
CA LEU A 50 -4.50 -33.13 -26.66
C LEU A 50 -3.50 -33.49 -27.75
N ASN A 51 -3.85 -34.40 -28.66
CA ASN A 51 -2.95 -34.79 -29.74
C ASN A 51 -2.75 -33.59 -30.69
N ASP A 52 -1.50 -33.37 -31.09
CA ASP A 52 -0.99 -32.22 -31.85
C ASP A 52 -0.86 -30.88 -31.09
N ILE A 53 -1.50 -30.71 -29.93
CA ILE A 53 -1.39 -29.48 -29.11
C ILE A 53 -0.32 -29.64 -28.04
N PHE A 54 -0.36 -30.79 -27.34
CA PHE A 54 0.57 -31.10 -26.27
C PHE A 54 1.33 -32.38 -26.62
N GLN A 55 2.59 -32.18 -27.01
CA GLN A 55 3.57 -33.25 -27.12
C GLN A 55 4.51 -33.15 -25.93
N PHE A 56 4.63 -34.25 -25.19
CA PHE A 56 5.62 -34.37 -24.14
C PHE A 56 6.96 -34.74 -24.79
N ASP A 57 7.77 -33.75 -25.15
CA ASP A 57 9.05 -33.93 -25.87
C ASP A 57 10.17 -34.53 -24.99
N GLY A 58 9.84 -35.13 -23.85
CA GLY A 58 10.82 -35.61 -22.87
C GLY A 58 11.47 -34.47 -22.08
N PHE A 59 12.41 -34.84 -21.21
CA PHE A 59 12.96 -34.06 -20.09
C PHE A 59 13.84 -32.84 -20.48
N ALA A 60 13.43 -32.06 -21.48
CA ALA A 60 14.30 -31.07 -22.13
C ALA A 60 14.64 -29.82 -21.28
N ASN A 61 14.16 -29.69 -20.03
CA ASN A 61 14.48 -28.56 -19.13
C ASN A 61 14.26 -28.92 -17.65
N ASN A 62 14.72 -30.09 -17.19
CA ASN A 62 14.84 -30.32 -15.75
C ASN A 62 15.90 -29.35 -15.21
N ALA A 63 15.59 -28.64 -14.12
CA ALA A 63 16.62 -27.90 -13.40
C ALA A 63 17.61 -28.95 -12.84
N GLU A 64 18.72 -29.14 -13.53
CA GLU A 64 19.71 -30.16 -13.18
C GLU A 64 20.63 -29.68 -12.06
N LYS A 65 21.28 -30.65 -11.41
CA LYS A 65 22.42 -30.36 -10.54
C LYS A 65 23.47 -29.60 -11.34
N SER A 66 23.90 -28.46 -10.82
CA SER A 66 24.84 -27.58 -11.49
C SER A 66 25.85 -27.02 -10.49
N GLU A 67 27.12 -27.37 -10.72
CA GLU A 67 28.23 -26.85 -9.92
C GLU A 67 28.36 -25.32 -10.06
N SER A 68 28.06 -24.76 -11.24
CA SER A 68 28.13 -23.31 -11.45
C SER A 68 27.04 -22.56 -10.68
N ILE A 69 25.79 -23.05 -10.71
CA ILE A 69 24.68 -22.48 -9.95
C ILE A 69 24.95 -22.62 -8.44
N SER A 70 25.40 -23.80 -8.01
CA SER A 70 25.78 -24.05 -6.61
C SER A 70 26.86 -23.08 -6.13
N CYS A 71 27.91 -22.85 -6.92
CA CYS A 71 28.98 -21.92 -6.58
C CYS A 71 28.50 -20.46 -6.50
N SER A 72 27.70 -20.01 -7.47
CA SER A 72 27.12 -18.66 -7.48
C SER A 72 26.26 -18.40 -6.24
N LEU A 73 25.37 -19.34 -5.89
CA LEU A 73 24.55 -19.25 -4.68
C LEU A 73 25.38 -19.24 -3.39
N ARG A 74 26.44 -20.06 -3.34
CA ARG A 74 27.37 -20.07 -2.19
C ARG A 74 28.09 -18.74 -2.03
N GLU A 75 28.49 -18.10 -3.12
CA GLU A 75 29.16 -16.80 -3.11
C GLU A 75 28.21 -15.69 -2.67
N ALA A 76 26.99 -15.68 -3.19
CA ALA A 76 25.93 -14.79 -2.68
C ALA A 76 25.68 -15.01 -1.18
N GLY A 77 25.66 -16.27 -0.72
CA GLY A 77 25.55 -16.63 0.70
C GLY A 77 26.72 -16.07 1.53
N ASN A 78 27.95 -16.14 1.03
CA ASN A 78 29.12 -15.55 1.69
C ASN A 78 28.96 -14.05 1.89
N ASP A 79 28.42 -13.35 0.89
CA ASP A 79 28.24 -11.90 0.98
C ASP A 79 27.12 -11.51 1.95
N LYS A 80 26.05 -12.32 2.06
CA LYS A 80 25.04 -12.12 3.11
C LYS A 80 25.60 -12.41 4.51
N PHE A 81 26.40 -13.47 4.65
CA PHE A 81 27.00 -13.83 5.94
C PHE A 81 28.01 -12.76 6.41
N LYS A 82 28.85 -12.22 5.52
CA LYS A 82 29.73 -11.08 5.83
C LYS A 82 28.96 -9.85 6.32
N LYS A 83 27.74 -9.64 5.80
CA LYS A 83 26.82 -8.56 6.19
C LYS A 83 25.99 -8.89 7.45
N LYS A 84 26.28 -9.99 8.16
CA LYS A 84 25.54 -10.47 9.34
C LYS A 84 24.05 -10.70 9.10
N ARG A 85 23.68 -11.04 7.86
CA ARG A 85 22.31 -11.40 7.46
C ARG A 85 22.19 -12.92 7.46
N ASP A 86 22.18 -13.52 8.65
CA ASP A 86 22.37 -14.96 8.83
C ASP A 86 21.22 -15.80 8.25
N LEU A 87 19.95 -15.37 8.38
CA LEU A 87 18.82 -16.11 7.82
C LEU A 87 18.85 -16.13 6.28
N ASP A 88 19.22 -15.01 5.65
CA ASP A 88 19.37 -14.95 4.19
C ASP A 88 20.56 -15.79 3.71
N ALA A 89 21.66 -15.79 4.47
CA ALA A 89 22.81 -16.64 4.18
C ALA A 89 22.45 -18.12 4.31
N LEU A 90 21.66 -18.51 5.32
CA LEU A 90 21.19 -19.87 5.52
C LEU A 90 20.37 -20.37 4.33
N ASP A 91 19.43 -19.56 3.83
CA ASP A 91 18.63 -19.91 2.65
C ASP A 91 19.51 -20.06 1.39
N LEU A 92 20.41 -19.10 1.13
CA LEU A 92 21.31 -19.16 -0.03
C LEU A 92 22.26 -20.36 0.02
N TYR A 93 22.81 -20.71 1.19
CA TYR A 93 23.64 -21.91 1.32
C TYR A 93 22.82 -23.19 1.17
N THR A 94 21.57 -23.21 1.64
CA THR A 94 20.68 -24.36 1.45
C THR A 94 20.32 -24.55 -0.02
N LYS A 95 20.04 -23.47 -0.75
CA LYS A 95 19.89 -23.49 -2.22
C LYS A 95 21.19 -23.92 -2.91
N SER A 96 22.35 -23.46 -2.46
CA SER A 96 23.64 -23.92 -2.99
C SER A 96 23.82 -25.44 -2.86
N ILE A 97 23.44 -26.00 -1.71
CA ILE A 97 23.43 -27.46 -1.46
C ILE A 97 22.42 -28.16 -2.38
N LEU A 98 21.23 -27.59 -2.58
CA LEU A 98 20.20 -28.13 -3.47
C LEU A 98 20.71 -28.33 -4.91
N TYR A 99 21.48 -27.38 -5.45
CA TYR A 99 22.01 -27.46 -6.81
C TYR A 99 23.34 -28.23 -6.93
N ALA A 100 24.04 -28.50 -5.83
CA ALA A 100 25.36 -29.12 -5.90
C ALA A 100 25.28 -30.59 -6.39
N PRO A 101 26.12 -31.00 -7.36
CA PRO A 101 26.21 -32.41 -7.75
C PRO A 101 26.60 -33.31 -6.58
N ALA A 102 26.08 -34.54 -6.57
CA ALA A 102 26.39 -35.53 -5.55
C ALA A 102 27.90 -35.77 -5.45
N SER A 103 28.41 -35.91 -4.22
CA SER A 103 29.83 -36.14 -3.93
C SER A 103 30.81 -35.04 -4.40
N SER A 104 30.33 -33.89 -4.89
CA SER A 104 31.18 -32.83 -5.42
C SER A 104 31.90 -32.04 -4.32
N LYS A 105 33.04 -31.44 -4.71
CA LYS A 105 33.72 -30.42 -3.89
C LYS A 105 32.82 -29.22 -3.59
N ALA A 106 31.98 -28.81 -4.53
CA ALA A 106 31.01 -27.72 -4.32
C ALA A 106 30.03 -28.03 -3.19
N LEU A 107 29.51 -29.26 -3.12
CA LEU A 107 28.64 -29.72 -2.03
C LEU A 107 29.37 -29.68 -0.67
N ALA A 108 30.63 -30.15 -0.63
CA ALA A 108 31.46 -30.12 0.58
C ALA A 108 31.66 -28.69 1.11
N LEU A 109 31.97 -27.75 0.20
CA LEU A 109 32.15 -26.33 0.53
C LEU A 109 30.84 -25.68 0.99
N ALA A 110 29.71 -26.03 0.37
CA ALA A 110 28.41 -25.48 0.74
C ALA A 110 27.99 -25.91 2.15
N PHE A 111 28.14 -27.19 2.52
CA PHE A 111 27.95 -27.65 3.91
C PHE A 111 28.93 -26.97 4.90
N GLY A 112 30.20 -26.83 4.50
CA GLY A 112 31.20 -26.12 5.28
C GLY A 112 30.87 -24.64 5.52
N ASN A 113 30.20 -23.98 4.57
CA ASN A 113 29.78 -22.59 4.74
C ASN A 113 28.46 -22.49 5.53
N ARG A 114 27.47 -23.35 5.26
CA ARG A 114 26.20 -23.37 5.99
C ARG A 114 26.39 -23.65 7.49
N SER A 115 27.30 -24.56 7.85
CA SER A 115 27.64 -24.81 9.26
C SER A 115 28.19 -23.56 9.98
N ALA A 116 28.78 -22.60 9.28
CA ALA A 116 29.22 -21.34 9.88
C ALA A 116 28.03 -20.52 10.39
N VAL A 117 26.98 -20.45 9.57
CA VAL A 117 25.73 -19.75 9.86
C VAL A 117 24.93 -20.50 10.93
N LEU A 118 24.87 -21.84 10.86
CA LEU A 118 24.19 -22.63 11.88
C LEU A 118 24.80 -22.40 13.27
N LYS A 119 26.13 -22.32 13.36
CA LYS A 119 26.80 -21.94 14.61
C LYS A 119 26.42 -20.52 15.07
N SER A 120 26.38 -19.53 14.19
CA SER A 120 26.02 -18.15 14.58
C SER A 120 24.56 -18.02 15.05
N LEU A 121 23.68 -18.89 14.55
CA LEU A 121 22.28 -19.02 14.98
C LEU A 121 22.09 -19.92 16.22
N ASN A 122 23.17 -20.36 16.88
CA ASN A 122 23.16 -21.29 18.03
C ASN A 122 22.48 -22.65 17.74
N LYS A 123 22.43 -23.07 16.47
CA LYS A 123 21.94 -24.37 16.03
C LYS A 123 23.06 -25.40 16.02
N TYR A 124 23.56 -25.74 17.22
CA TYR A 124 24.79 -26.52 17.39
C TYR A 124 24.68 -27.95 16.87
N THR A 125 23.54 -28.63 17.12
CA THR A 125 23.28 -29.99 16.63
C THR A 125 23.29 -30.05 15.09
N GLU A 126 22.60 -29.11 14.45
CA GLU A 126 22.55 -28.97 12.99
C GLU A 126 23.92 -28.59 12.41
N CYS A 127 24.68 -27.73 13.10
CA CYS A 127 26.04 -27.39 12.72
C CYS A 127 26.96 -28.62 12.73
N ILE A 128 26.86 -29.48 13.75
CA ILE A 128 27.64 -30.72 13.85
C ILE A 128 27.35 -31.63 12.65
N LEU A 129 26.08 -31.77 12.26
CA LEU A 129 25.67 -32.59 11.11
C LEU A 129 26.30 -32.08 9.81
N ASP A 130 26.19 -30.78 9.53
CA ASP A 130 26.77 -30.19 8.32
C ASP A 130 28.30 -30.29 8.29
N VAL A 131 28.98 -30.11 9.43
CA VAL A 131 30.44 -30.28 9.49
C VAL A 131 30.83 -31.73 9.19
N ARG A 132 30.14 -32.72 9.78
CA ARG A 132 30.41 -34.13 9.51
C ARG A 132 30.20 -34.47 8.03
N ARG A 133 29.09 -34.01 7.43
CA ARG A 133 28.82 -34.17 5.99
C ARG A 133 29.91 -33.56 5.13
N ALA A 134 30.35 -32.33 5.44
CA ALA A 134 31.45 -31.69 4.72
C ALA A 134 32.76 -32.50 4.82
N LEU A 135 33.08 -33.05 6.00
CA LEU A 135 34.31 -33.83 6.22
C LEU A 135 34.29 -35.22 5.55
N CYS A 136 33.10 -35.79 5.32
CA CYS A 136 32.92 -37.03 4.57
C CYS A 136 33.06 -36.85 3.04
N LEU A 137 33.05 -35.60 2.56
CA LEU A 137 33.21 -35.25 1.15
C LEU A 137 34.63 -34.75 0.84
N GLU A 138 34.89 -34.38 -0.41
CA GLU A 138 36.18 -33.84 -0.89
C GLU A 138 36.46 -32.39 -0.39
N PHE A 139 36.50 -32.20 0.92
CA PHE A 139 36.80 -30.90 1.52
C PHE A 139 38.32 -30.59 1.48
N PRO A 140 38.73 -29.35 1.13
CA PRO A 140 40.14 -28.97 1.07
C PRO A 140 40.91 -29.24 2.38
N VAL A 141 41.98 -30.04 2.30
CA VAL A 141 42.78 -30.51 3.44
C VAL A 141 43.33 -29.34 4.27
N ASN A 142 43.82 -28.31 3.58
CA ASN A 142 44.33 -27.06 4.15
C ASN A 142 43.31 -26.28 4.99
N SER A 143 42.01 -26.55 4.82
CA SER A 143 40.91 -25.83 5.48
C SER A 143 40.13 -26.70 6.47
N LYS A 144 40.42 -28.02 6.57
CA LYS A 144 39.71 -28.93 7.49
C LYS A 144 39.83 -28.54 8.96
N TYR A 145 40.95 -27.91 9.38
CA TYR A 145 41.13 -27.46 10.76
C TYR A 145 40.03 -26.48 11.20
N LYS A 146 39.52 -25.62 10.29
CA LYS A 146 38.45 -24.65 10.59
C LYS A 146 37.14 -25.34 10.97
N LEU A 147 36.80 -26.41 10.25
CA LEU A 147 35.61 -27.21 10.54
C LEU A 147 35.76 -27.98 11.85
N MET A 148 36.95 -28.53 12.13
CA MET A 148 37.21 -29.25 13.39
C MET A 148 37.15 -28.31 14.61
N ILE A 149 37.70 -27.09 14.52
CA ILE A 149 37.55 -26.08 15.58
C ILE A 149 36.07 -25.80 15.82
N ARG A 150 35.31 -25.52 14.75
CA ARG A 150 33.86 -25.27 14.82
C ARG A 150 33.11 -26.42 15.50
N LEU A 151 33.46 -27.66 15.13
CA LEU A 151 32.86 -28.87 15.70
C LEU A 151 33.17 -28.99 17.20
N GLY A 152 34.40 -28.71 17.61
CA GLY A 152 34.80 -28.68 19.02
C GLY A 152 34.05 -27.62 19.84
N GLU A 153 33.87 -26.43 19.28
CA GLU A 153 33.08 -25.36 19.92
C GLU A 153 31.60 -25.74 20.07
N CYS A 154 31.02 -26.45 19.09
CA CYS A 154 29.64 -26.92 19.17
C CYS A 154 29.46 -27.99 20.25
N TYR A 155 30.36 -28.98 20.35
CA TYR A 155 30.32 -29.97 21.43
C TYR A 155 30.47 -29.32 22.80
N LYS A 156 31.38 -28.35 22.93
CA LYS A 156 31.52 -27.56 24.16
C LYS A 156 30.20 -26.87 24.53
N ALA A 157 29.53 -26.24 23.57
CA ALA A 157 28.26 -25.56 23.81
C ALA A 157 27.11 -26.50 24.20
N LEU A 158 27.16 -27.77 23.74
CA LEU A 158 26.22 -28.82 24.12
C LEU A 158 26.60 -29.52 25.44
N GLY A 159 27.75 -29.20 26.05
CA GLY A 159 28.23 -29.84 27.28
C GLY A 159 28.98 -31.17 27.06
N ASP A 160 29.21 -31.58 25.81
CA ASP A 160 29.96 -32.79 25.49
C ASP A 160 31.48 -32.50 25.46
N PHE A 161 32.04 -32.24 26.64
CA PHE A 161 33.42 -31.77 26.80
C PHE A 161 34.47 -32.78 26.34
N LYS A 162 34.20 -34.07 26.48
CA LYS A 162 35.10 -35.14 26.07
C LYS A 162 35.25 -35.13 24.54
N GLU A 163 34.15 -35.03 23.81
CA GLU A 163 34.13 -35.03 22.36
C GLU A 163 34.68 -33.72 21.82
N ALA A 164 34.46 -32.61 22.53
CA ALA A 164 35.08 -31.32 22.26
C ALA A 164 36.62 -31.40 22.32
N VAL A 165 37.19 -31.91 23.41
CA VAL A 165 38.65 -32.04 23.59
C VAL A 165 39.27 -32.95 22.53
N GLN A 166 38.64 -34.10 22.25
CA GLN A 166 39.12 -35.02 21.21
C GLN A 166 39.14 -34.36 19.83
N THR A 167 38.09 -33.61 19.49
CA THR A 167 37.96 -32.93 18.20
C THR A 167 38.96 -31.77 18.07
N LEU A 168 39.14 -30.98 19.12
CA LEU A 168 40.10 -29.87 19.16
C LEU A 168 41.56 -30.36 19.05
N THR A 169 41.88 -31.49 19.67
CA THR A 169 43.21 -32.13 19.53
C THR A 169 43.46 -32.57 18.08
N LYS A 170 42.44 -33.11 17.41
CA LYS A 170 42.52 -33.42 15.96
C LYS A 170 42.70 -32.15 15.13
N ALA A 171 42.02 -31.06 15.50
CA ALA A 171 42.15 -29.76 14.82
C ALA A 171 43.58 -29.22 14.90
N GLU A 172 44.26 -29.36 16.06
CA GLU A 172 45.65 -28.94 16.23
C GLU A 172 46.62 -29.70 15.31
N LYS A 173 46.42 -31.01 15.17
CA LYS A 173 47.21 -31.82 14.22
C LYS A 173 46.96 -31.39 12.77
N GLN A 174 45.69 -31.15 12.42
CA GLN A 174 45.31 -30.72 11.07
C GLN A 174 45.81 -29.32 10.73
N LEU A 175 45.98 -28.44 11.73
CA LEU A 175 46.48 -27.07 11.57
C LEU A 175 47.89 -27.01 10.96
N GLN A 176 48.69 -28.07 11.10
CA GLN A 176 50.02 -28.18 10.47
C GLN A 176 49.94 -28.24 8.94
N LEU A 177 48.83 -28.73 8.40
CA LEU A 177 48.60 -28.87 6.96
C LEU A 177 47.94 -27.63 6.34
N SER A 178 47.89 -26.50 7.08
CA SER A 178 47.26 -25.25 6.62
C SER A 178 48.23 -24.33 5.89
N ASP A 179 47.70 -23.55 4.94
CA ASP A 179 48.45 -22.52 4.20
C ASP A 179 48.66 -21.22 4.99
N LEU A 180 48.51 -21.27 6.32
CA LEU A 180 48.70 -20.10 7.18
C LEU A 180 50.20 -19.80 7.38
N ASN A 181 50.53 -18.51 7.50
CA ASN A 181 51.85 -18.11 7.98
C ASN A 181 52.05 -18.51 9.45
N GLU A 182 53.31 -18.60 9.92
CA GLU A 182 53.62 -19.05 11.27
C GLU A 182 52.90 -18.24 12.35
N GLU A 183 52.82 -16.91 12.17
CA GLU A 183 52.15 -16.01 13.10
C GLU A 183 50.66 -16.39 13.30
N LYS A 184 49.90 -16.56 12.20
CA LYS A 184 48.49 -16.97 12.27
C LYS A 184 48.34 -18.40 12.76
N ARG A 185 49.30 -19.28 12.48
CA ARG A 185 49.27 -20.67 12.97
C ARG A 185 49.44 -20.73 14.49
N VAL A 186 50.35 -19.92 15.04
CA VAL A 186 50.52 -19.76 16.50
C VAL A 186 49.25 -19.21 17.13
N GLU A 187 48.61 -18.21 16.51
CA GLU A 187 47.37 -17.63 17.01
C GLU A 187 46.23 -18.67 17.09
N GLN A 188 46.02 -19.44 16.02
CA GLN A 188 45.03 -20.52 16.01
C GLN A 188 45.35 -21.60 17.05
N ARG A 189 46.63 -21.93 17.25
CA ARG A 189 47.04 -22.91 18.27
C ARG A 189 46.71 -22.43 19.68
N LYS A 190 46.89 -21.14 19.99
CA LYS A 190 46.49 -20.54 21.27
C LYS A 190 44.98 -20.67 21.51
N ILE A 191 44.16 -20.40 20.49
CA ILE A 191 42.70 -20.54 20.58
C ILE A 191 42.32 -21.99 20.90
N ILE A 192 42.88 -22.97 20.17
CA ILE A 192 42.62 -24.39 20.40
C ILE A 192 43.03 -24.79 21.83
N ALA A 193 44.22 -24.38 22.28
CA ALA A 193 44.71 -24.67 23.63
C ALA A 193 43.81 -24.07 24.73
N SER A 194 43.30 -22.85 24.53
CA SER A 194 42.33 -22.23 25.44
C SER A 194 41.05 -23.06 25.53
N LEU A 195 40.47 -23.41 24.38
CA LEU A 195 39.23 -24.19 24.33
C LEU A 195 39.40 -25.57 24.99
N ILE A 196 40.53 -26.25 24.79
CA ILE A 196 40.83 -27.54 25.44
C ILE A 196 40.89 -27.38 26.96
N ARG A 197 41.55 -26.32 27.44
CA ARG A 197 41.65 -26.04 28.88
C ARG A 197 40.27 -25.80 29.49
N GLU A 198 39.47 -24.92 28.87
CA GLU A 198 38.12 -24.62 29.32
C GLU A 198 37.22 -25.86 29.38
N CYS A 199 37.26 -26.72 28.36
CA CYS A 199 36.50 -27.98 28.38
C CYS A 199 36.99 -28.95 29.46
N SER A 200 38.30 -28.99 29.73
CA SER A 200 38.89 -29.85 30.76
C SER A 200 38.53 -29.40 32.18
N ASP A 201 38.37 -28.08 32.37
CA ASP A 201 37.94 -27.50 33.64
C ASP A 201 36.44 -27.72 33.90
N LEU A 202 35.61 -27.55 32.86
CA LEU A 202 34.15 -27.72 32.93
C LEU A 202 33.68 -29.18 32.97
N GLY A 203 34.48 -30.13 32.46
CA GLY A 203 34.15 -31.56 32.44
C GLY A 203 34.03 -32.26 33.81
N LYS A 204 34.06 -31.51 34.91
CA LYS A 204 33.90 -31.99 36.29
C LYS A 204 32.46 -31.88 36.81
N GLU A 205 31.56 -31.17 36.12
CA GLU A 205 30.16 -31.03 36.52
C GLU A 205 29.25 -31.81 35.56
N LYS A 206 28.47 -32.75 36.11
CA LYS A 206 27.43 -33.47 35.35
C LYS A 206 26.22 -32.55 35.18
N LEU A 207 25.88 -32.25 33.93
CA LEU A 207 24.60 -31.65 33.56
C LEU A 207 23.66 -32.73 33.03
N GLU A 208 22.46 -32.78 33.59
CA GLU A 208 21.37 -33.63 33.12
C GLU A 208 20.76 -33.02 31.84
N GLU A 209 20.84 -33.75 30.72
CA GLU A 209 20.20 -33.37 29.47
C GLU A 209 18.68 -33.51 29.55
N LYS A 210 17.96 -32.39 29.48
CA LYS A 210 16.51 -32.38 29.20
C LYS A 210 16.29 -32.41 27.69
N LYS A 211 16.24 -33.61 27.09
CA LYS A 211 15.67 -33.78 25.75
C LYS A 211 14.16 -33.53 25.83
N THR A 212 13.72 -32.44 25.23
CA THR A 212 12.30 -32.15 25.07
C THR A 212 11.92 -32.52 23.65
N GLU A 213 11.78 -33.83 23.37
CA GLU A 213 11.07 -34.26 22.17
C GLU A 213 9.57 -34.11 22.43
N THR A 214 8.88 -33.41 21.53
CA THR A 214 7.43 -33.22 21.64
C THR A 214 6.76 -34.52 21.16
N GLU A 215 6.42 -35.40 22.10
CA GLU A 215 5.71 -36.65 21.79
C GLU A 215 4.32 -36.36 21.19
N LEU A 216 3.87 -37.24 20.27
CA LEU A 216 2.50 -37.17 19.75
C LEU A 216 1.50 -37.43 20.89
N PRO A 217 0.39 -36.68 20.95
CA PRO A 217 -0.61 -36.88 21.99
C PRO A 217 -1.31 -38.24 21.83
N SER A 218 -1.64 -38.88 22.94
CA SER A 218 -2.42 -40.12 22.97
C SER A 218 -3.92 -39.85 22.83
N LYS A 219 -4.65 -40.82 22.28
CA LYS A 219 -6.12 -40.78 22.14
C LYS A 219 -6.77 -40.92 23.51
N SER A 220 -7.67 -39.98 23.88
CA SER A 220 -8.20 -39.87 25.26
C SER A 220 -8.85 -41.16 25.79
N TYR A 221 -9.55 -41.91 24.94
CA TYR A 221 -10.29 -43.11 25.36
C TYR A 221 -9.72 -44.42 24.78
N GLY A 222 -8.45 -44.39 24.37
CA GLY A 222 -7.77 -45.50 23.70
C GLY A 222 -8.24 -45.69 22.24
N PRO A 223 -7.57 -46.57 21.48
CA PRO A 223 -7.83 -46.75 20.06
C PRO A 223 -9.17 -47.45 19.79
N HIS A 224 -9.89 -46.99 18.77
CA HIS A 224 -11.10 -47.62 18.26
C HIS A 224 -10.75 -48.89 17.46
N SER A 225 -11.60 -49.93 17.53
CA SER A 225 -11.37 -51.21 16.83
C SER A 225 -11.66 -51.16 15.32
N GLU A 226 -12.72 -50.44 14.92
CA GLU A 226 -13.05 -50.19 13.50
C GLU A 226 -12.25 -49.03 12.91
N ILE A 227 -12.14 -47.87 13.59
CA ILE A 227 -11.47 -46.67 13.06
C ILE A 227 -10.07 -46.52 13.69
N LEU A 228 -9.03 -47.06 13.04
CA LEU A 228 -7.72 -47.23 13.68
C LEU A 228 -7.06 -45.91 14.15
N CYS A 229 -7.30 -44.81 13.42
CA CYS A 229 -6.77 -43.49 13.75
C CYS A 229 -7.58 -42.78 14.86
N ALA A 230 -8.81 -43.21 15.17
CA ALA A 230 -9.69 -42.54 16.11
C ALA A 230 -9.70 -43.19 17.51
N SER A 231 -10.20 -42.41 18.46
CA SER A 231 -10.51 -42.79 19.83
C SER A 231 -11.85 -43.53 19.88
N LYS A 232 -12.07 -44.39 20.88
CA LYS A 232 -13.35 -45.12 21.11
C LYS A 232 -14.58 -44.23 21.37
N CYS A 233 -14.41 -42.92 21.35
CA CYS A 233 -15.47 -41.97 21.63
C CYS A 233 -16.27 -41.54 20.39
N VAL A 234 -15.89 -42.01 19.19
CA VAL A 234 -16.58 -41.67 17.94
C VAL A 234 -16.85 -42.92 17.09
N ASP A 235 -17.93 -42.89 16.33
CA ASP A 235 -18.38 -43.94 15.42
C ASP A 235 -18.65 -43.35 14.02
N ILE A 236 -18.55 -44.17 12.97
CA ILE A 236 -18.96 -43.80 11.60
C ILE A 236 -20.44 -44.18 11.41
N GLU A 237 -21.25 -43.19 11.06
CA GLU A 237 -22.65 -43.32 10.69
C GLU A 237 -22.91 -42.89 9.24
N TYR A 238 -24.07 -43.25 8.70
CA TYR A 238 -24.52 -42.84 7.37
C TYR A 238 -25.94 -42.31 7.40
N SER A 239 -26.19 -41.20 6.71
CA SER A 239 -27.53 -40.75 6.35
C SER A 239 -27.57 -40.29 4.90
N HIS A 240 -28.76 -40.32 4.28
CA HIS A 240 -28.92 -39.83 2.91
C HIS A 240 -28.61 -38.34 2.75
N GLN A 241 -28.82 -37.54 3.81
CA GLN A 241 -28.63 -36.09 3.78
C GLN A 241 -27.17 -35.69 4.00
N MET A 242 -26.49 -36.37 4.93
CA MET A 242 -25.14 -35.99 5.39
C MET A 242 -24.04 -36.91 4.85
N GLY A 243 -24.41 -37.99 4.16
CA GLY A 243 -23.47 -39.03 3.76
C GLY A 243 -22.87 -39.76 4.98
N ARG A 244 -21.63 -40.24 4.82
CA ARG A 244 -20.85 -40.81 5.92
C ARG A 244 -20.33 -39.67 6.80
N HIS A 245 -20.52 -39.78 8.11
CA HIS A 245 -20.10 -38.77 9.08
C HIS A 245 -19.73 -39.40 10.43
N LEU A 246 -19.03 -38.64 11.27
CA LEU A 246 -18.65 -39.08 12.61
C LEU A 246 -19.63 -38.58 13.68
N THR A 247 -20.07 -39.48 14.55
CA THR A 247 -20.92 -39.17 15.72
C THR A 247 -20.23 -39.55 17.01
N ALA A 248 -20.58 -38.88 18.10
CA ALA A 248 -20.03 -39.15 19.42
C ALA A 248 -20.67 -40.41 20.03
N GLY A 249 -19.93 -41.50 20.17
CA GLY A 249 -20.39 -42.73 20.83
C GLY A 249 -20.60 -42.57 22.35
N ARG A 250 -20.07 -41.48 22.92
CA ARG A 250 -20.18 -41.07 24.34
C ARG A 250 -20.03 -39.56 24.48
N ASP A 251 -20.22 -39.04 25.69
CA ASP A 251 -19.89 -37.64 26.00
C ASP A 251 -18.37 -37.40 25.91
N ILE A 252 -17.98 -36.28 25.29
CA ILE A 252 -16.58 -35.88 25.04
C ILE A 252 -16.33 -34.51 25.68
N GLU A 253 -15.24 -34.38 26.43
CA GLU A 253 -14.89 -33.15 27.15
C GLU A 253 -13.97 -32.25 26.31
N PRO A 254 -14.01 -30.91 26.50
CA PRO A 254 -13.07 -30.00 25.87
C PRO A 254 -11.61 -30.39 26.16
N GLY A 255 -10.79 -30.44 25.10
CA GLY A 255 -9.37 -30.84 25.16
C GLY A 255 -9.11 -32.31 24.82
N ASP A 256 -10.13 -33.17 24.82
CA ASP A 256 -9.99 -34.58 24.47
C ASP A 256 -9.44 -34.79 23.06
N VAL A 257 -8.53 -35.75 22.92
CA VAL A 257 -7.93 -36.15 21.64
C VAL A 257 -8.80 -37.22 21.00
N ILE A 258 -9.51 -36.83 19.93
CA ILE A 258 -10.47 -37.68 19.24
C ILE A 258 -9.79 -38.48 18.13
N ILE A 259 -8.96 -37.84 17.31
CA ILE A 259 -8.28 -38.46 16.17
C ILE A 259 -6.79 -38.12 16.22
N VAL A 260 -5.96 -39.13 15.96
CA VAL A 260 -4.54 -38.98 15.63
C VAL A 260 -4.32 -39.74 14.33
N GLU A 261 -4.24 -39.01 13.22
CA GLU A 261 -4.27 -39.58 11.88
C GLU A 261 -3.01 -39.25 11.10
N GLU A 262 -2.37 -40.30 10.59
CA GLU A 262 -1.36 -40.19 9.56
C GLU A 262 -2.02 -40.16 8.18
N PRO A 263 -1.56 -39.31 7.24
CA PRO A 263 -2.17 -39.20 5.93
C PRO A 263 -1.78 -40.39 5.05
N TYR A 264 -2.69 -40.79 4.16
CA TYR A 264 -2.39 -41.75 3.11
C TYR A 264 -1.30 -41.20 2.18
N SER A 265 -1.44 -39.94 1.78
CA SER A 265 -0.55 -39.24 0.86
C SER A 265 -0.47 -37.77 1.20
N TRP A 266 0.67 -37.14 0.94
CA TRP A 266 0.93 -35.75 1.29
C TRP A 266 1.98 -35.12 0.38
N ILE A 267 1.98 -33.79 0.32
CA ILE A 267 2.96 -33.00 -0.43
C ILE A 267 3.44 -31.80 0.39
N LEU A 268 4.68 -31.38 0.12
CA LEU A 268 5.22 -30.10 0.56
C LEU A 268 5.01 -29.08 -0.57
N LEU A 269 4.57 -27.85 -0.24
CA LEU A 269 4.46 -26.81 -1.25
C LEU A 269 5.86 -26.29 -1.68
N PRO A 270 6.07 -25.94 -2.97
CA PRO A 270 7.39 -25.61 -3.51
C PRO A 270 8.12 -24.48 -2.78
N GLU A 271 7.38 -23.52 -2.22
CA GLU A 271 7.91 -22.35 -1.51
C GLU A 271 8.67 -22.74 -0.24
N PHE A 272 8.37 -23.92 0.31
CA PHE A 272 8.96 -24.43 1.55
C PHE A 272 10.10 -25.44 1.34
N LEU A 273 10.49 -25.70 0.09
CA LEU A 273 11.52 -26.69 -0.28
C LEU A 273 12.85 -26.49 0.46
N THR A 274 13.26 -25.25 0.73
CA THR A 274 14.55 -24.93 1.40
C THR A 274 14.43 -24.80 2.91
N SER A 275 13.24 -24.99 3.49
CA SER A 275 12.99 -24.80 4.92
C SER A 275 12.40 -26.02 5.63
N HIS A 276 11.73 -26.91 4.89
CA HIS A 276 11.06 -28.09 5.44
C HIS A 276 11.53 -29.37 4.74
N CYS A 277 11.43 -30.49 5.45
CA CYS A 277 11.69 -31.80 4.87
C CYS A 277 10.55 -32.19 3.92
N GLY A 278 10.87 -32.56 2.68
CA GLY A 278 9.91 -33.05 1.69
C GLY A 278 9.28 -34.43 1.99
N TYR A 279 9.61 -35.05 3.13
CA TYR A 279 8.98 -36.29 3.60
C TYR A 279 8.21 -36.07 4.90
N CYS A 280 8.86 -35.67 6.00
CA CYS A 280 8.16 -35.52 7.29
C CYS A 280 7.55 -34.13 7.52
N LEU A 281 7.79 -33.18 6.61
CA LEU A 281 7.30 -31.78 6.65
C LEU A 281 7.78 -30.99 7.86
N LYS A 282 8.68 -31.53 8.69
CA LYS A 282 9.30 -30.80 9.80
C LYS A 282 10.25 -29.73 9.25
N ARG A 283 10.18 -28.54 9.84
CA ARG A 283 11.14 -27.45 9.61
C ARG A 283 12.55 -27.91 10.00
N CYS A 284 13.51 -27.73 9.10
CA CYS A 284 14.89 -28.18 9.32
C CYS A 284 15.88 -27.18 8.72
N ALA A 285 16.84 -26.71 9.51
CA ALA A 285 17.89 -25.80 9.04
C ALA A 285 19.05 -26.52 8.34
N SER A 286 19.18 -27.83 8.51
CA SER A 286 20.26 -28.67 7.97
C SER A 286 19.72 -29.74 7.02
N LEU A 287 18.95 -29.30 6.02
CA LEU A 287 18.41 -30.17 4.97
C LEU A 287 19.52 -30.74 4.07
N ILE A 288 19.35 -31.98 3.61
CA ILE A 288 20.13 -32.63 2.57
C ILE A 288 19.33 -32.70 1.26
N PRO A 289 19.95 -32.60 0.10
CA PRO A 289 19.24 -32.64 -1.18
C PRO A 289 19.04 -34.08 -1.66
N CYS A 290 18.06 -34.32 -2.53
CA CYS A 290 18.09 -35.49 -3.40
C CYS A 290 19.41 -35.48 -4.22
N PRO A 291 20.10 -36.62 -4.43
CA PRO A 291 21.34 -36.65 -5.21
C PRO A 291 21.11 -36.37 -6.71
N GLU A 292 19.92 -36.64 -7.23
CA GLU A 292 19.63 -36.60 -8.67
C GLU A 292 18.90 -35.31 -9.11
N CYS A 293 17.85 -34.90 -8.40
CA CYS A 293 17.05 -33.73 -8.77
C CYS A 293 17.25 -32.52 -7.84
N VAL A 294 16.73 -31.37 -8.24
CA VAL A 294 16.67 -30.14 -7.43
C VAL A 294 15.28 -29.85 -6.86
N ASN A 295 14.37 -30.85 -6.88
CA ASN A 295 12.98 -30.66 -6.50
C ASN A 295 12.63 -31.23 -5.11
N ALA A 296 13.62 -31.79 -4.39
CA ALA A 296 13.38 -32.41 -3.08
C ALA A 296 14.58 -32.23 -2.13
N MET A 297 14.25 -31.92 -0.87
CA MET A 297 15.20 -31.86 0.24
C MET A 297 14.64 -32.61 1.46
N PHE A 298 15.53 -33.15 2.30
CA PHE A 298 15.17 -34.01 3.43
C PHE A 298 15.94 -33.62 4.70
N CYS A 299 15.37 -33.86 5.88
CA CYS A 299 16.07 -33.53 7.14
C CYS A 299 17.26 -34.46 7.42
N GLY A 300 17.33 -35.62 6.77
CA GLY A 300 18.40 -36.59 6.89
C GLY A 300 18.17 -37.80 5.98
N GLU A 301 19.13 -38.72 6.03
CA GLU A 301 19.25 -39.87 5.14
C GLU A 301 18.03 -40.81 5.28
N GLY A 302 17.52 -41.03 6.50
CA GLY A 302 16.33 -41.87 6.71
C GLY A 302 15.05 -41.32 6.03
N CYS A 303 14.86 -40.00 5.99
CA CYS A 303 13.72 -39.40 5.27
C CYS A 303 13.91 -39.44 3.74
N LEU A 304 15.14 -39.31 3.26
CA LEU A 304 15.48 -39.48 1.84
C LEU A 304 15.19 -40.91 1.39
N GLU A 305 15.67 -41.91 2.14
CA GLU A 305 15.44 -43.33 1.87
C GLU A 305 13.94 -43.67 1.92
N SER A 306 13.22 -43.16 2.92
CA SER A 306 11.77 -43.38 3.04
C SER A 306 10.98 -42.77 1.89
N ALA A 307 11.35 -41.56 1.44
CA ALA A 307 10.72 -40.92 0.29
C ALA A 307 11.01 -41.69 -1.01
N ASN A 308 12.26 -42.09 -1.23
CA ASN A 308 12.67 -42.90 -2.38
C ASN A 308 11.95 -44.24 -2.41
N GLY A 309 11.85 -44.94 -1.28
CA GLY A 309 11.15 -46.21 -1.19
C GLY A 309 9.63 -46.12 -1.43
N LYS A 310 9.01 -44.95 -1.18
CA LYS A 310 7.56 -44.76 -1.34
C LYS A 310 7.13 -44.16 -2.68
N TYR A 311 7.67 -43.00 -3.06
CA TYR A 311 7.16 -42.24 -4.24
C TYR A 311 8.25 -41.53 -5.04
N HIS A 312 9.31 -41.06 -4.38
CA HIS A 312 10.22 -40.10 -4.99
C HIS A 312 10.99 -40.70 -6.17
N HIS A 313 11.28 -42.01 -6.16
CA HIS A 313 11.97 -42.66 -7.28
C HIS A 313 11.21 -42.53 -8.62
N GLN A 314 9.88 -42.56 -8.60
CA GLN A 314 9.05 -42.40 -9.80
C GLN A 314 8.93 -40.93 -10.21
N GLU A 315 8.92 -40.04 -9.22
CA GLU A 315 8.66 -38.62 -9.43
C GLU A 315 9.91 -37.78 -9.70
N CYS A 316 11.08 -38.26 -9.29
CA CYS A 316 12.35 -37.52 -9.29
C CYS A 316 12.60 -36.80 -10.61
N GLN A 317 12.30 -37.48 -11.72
CA GLN A 317 12.55 -36.99 -13.09
C GLN A 317 11.41 -36.16 -13.67
N ILE A 318 10.18 -36.28 -13.16
CA ILE A 318 8.99 -35.60 -13.72
C ILE A 318 8.55 -34.39 -12.91
N MET A 319 9.03 -34.22 -11.68
CA MET A 319 8.56 -33.17 -10.77
C MET A 319 8.68 -31.76 -11.36
N SER A 320 9.79 -31.44 -12.04
CA SER A 320 9.95 -30.13 -12.69
C SER A 320 8.84 -29.85 -13.71
N ASN A 321 8.45 -30.87 -14.46
CA ASN A 321 7.43 -30.76 -15.51
C ASN A 321 6.04 -30.60 -14.88
N LEU A 322 5.76 -31.32 -13.80
CA LEU A 322 4.52 -31.17 -13.04
C LEU A 322 4.39 -29.75 -12.44
N LEU A 323 5.49 -29.19 -11.93
CA LEU A 323 5.53 -27.82 -11.43
C LEU A 323 5.38 -26.78 -12.54
N GLN A 324 5.95 -27.02 -13.74
CA GLN A 324 5.81 -26.13 -14.89
C GLN A 324 4.38 -26.09 -15.46
N LEU A 325 3.64 -27.21 -15.36
CA LEU A 325 2.23 -27.28 -15.76
C LEU A 325 1.32 -26.42 -14.89
N ASP A 326 1.73 -26.11 -13.64
CA ASP A 326 1.03 -25.20 -12.73
C ASP A 326 -0.46 -25.54 -12.52
N MET A 327 -0.77 -26.83 -12.41
CA MET A 327 -2.14 -27.34 -12.22
C MET A 327 -2.63 -27.28 -10.75
N GLY A 328 -1.89 -26.59 -9.87
CA GLY A 328 -2.20 -26.47 -8.45
C GLY A 328 -1.88 -27.70 -7.58
N LYS A 329 -1.91 -27.49 -6.26
CA LYS A 329 -1.50 -28.46 -5.23
C LYS A 329 -2.27 -29.79 -5.25
N MET A 330 -3.56 -29.77 -5.59
CA MET A 330 -4.38 -31.00 -5.65
C MET A 330 -3.94 -31.94 -6.77
N SER A 331 -3.45 -31.39 -7.88
CA SER A 331 -2.92 -32.18 -8.99
C SER A 331 -1.61 -32.88 -8.61
N LEU A 332 -0.74 -32.19 -7.86
CA LEU A 332 0.49 -32.78 -7.31
C LEU A 332 0.18 -33.90 -6.31
N LEU A 333 -0.85 -33.71 -5.47
CA LEU A 333 -1.30 -34.72 -4.52
C LEU A 333 -1.96 -35.92 -5.23
N ALA A 334 -2.73 -35.70 -6.30
CA ALA A 334 -3.30 -36.77 -7.11
C ALA A 334 -2.21 -37.64 -7.75
N VAL A 335 -1.17 -37.02 -8.31
CA VAL A 335 0.00 -37.75 -8.84
C VAL A 335 0.72 -38.50 -7.71
N ARG A 336 0.90 -37.89 -6.53
CA ARG A 336 1.49 -38.56 -5.35
C ARG A 336 0.75 -39.83 -4.98
N ILE A 337 -0.58 -39.80 -4.98
CA ILE A 337 -1.43 -40.95 -4.67
C ILE A 337 -1.18 -42.08 -5.66
N LEU A 338 -1.03 -41.77 -6.96
CA LEU A 338 -0.69 -42.77 -7.96
C LEU A 338 0.71 -43.35 -7.76
N THR A 339 1.72 -42.50 -7.51
CA THR A 339 3.13 -42.94 -7.44
C THR A 339 3.45 -43.70 -6.15
N MET A 340 2.64 -43.52 -5.10
CA MET A 340 2.76 -44.27 -3.83
C MET A 340 2.26 -45.71 -3.93
N THR A 341 1.60 -46.11 -5.02
CA THR A 341 0.99 -47.44 -5.17
C THR A 341 1.37 -48.05 -6.51
N SER A 342 1.42 -49.38 -6.61
CA SER A 342 1.68 -50.03 -7.90
C SER A 342 0.48 -49.90 -8.83
N LEU A 343 0.74 -49.63 -10.11
CA LEU A 343 -0.31 -49.53 -11.13
C LEU A 343 -1.11 -50.84 -11.26
N ASP A 344 -0.46 -52.00 -11.11
CA ASP A 344 -1.12 -53.31 -11.12
C ASP A 344 -2.16 -53.45 -10.00
N PHE A 345 -1.81 -53.02 -8.78
CA PHE A 345 -2.77 -53.00 -7.67
C PHE A 345 -3.92 -52.06 -7.98
N LEU A 346 -3.65 -50.85 -8.48
CA LEU A 346 -4.68 -49.87 -8.79
C LEU A 346 -5.64 -50.38 -9.87
N CYS A 347 -5.14 -50.98 -10.96
CA CYS A 347 -5.98 -51.57 -11.99
C CYS A 347 -6.88 -52.68 -11.41
N ARG A 348 -6.31 -53.63 -10.67
CA ARG A 348 -7.10 -54.71 -10.04
C ARG A 348 -8.11 -54.19 -9.03
N PHE A 349 -7.75 -53.16 -8.27
CA PHE A 349 -8.66 -52.50 -7.34
C PHE A 349 -9.85 -51.88 -8.08
N LEU A 350 -9.61 -51.11 -9.14
CA LEU A 350 -10.65 -50.45 -9.93
C LEU A 350 -11.58 -51.45 -10.63
N GLU A 351 -11.04 -52.58 -11.11
CA GLU A 351 -11.83 -53.66 -11.71
C GLU A 351 -12.77 -54.33 -10.69
N ASN A 352 -12.28 -54.57 -9.47
CA ASN A 352 -13.07 -55.17 -8.41
C ASN A 352 -14.12 -54.20 -7.84
N ASP A 353 -13.75 -52.93 -7.69
CA ASP A 353 -14.60 -51.90 -7.10
C ASP A 353 -15.79 -51.48 -7.99
N ALA A 354 -15.80 -51.91 -9.26
CA ALA A 354 -16.97 -51.77 -10.14
C ALA A 354 -18.27 -52.36 -9.54
N ASN A 355 -18.16 -53.22 -8.52
CA ASN A 355 -19.28 -53.70 -7.70
C ASN A 355 -19.04 -53.41 -6.21
N PRO A 356 -19.26 -52.17 -5.74
CA PRO A 356 -18.91 -51.77 -4.38
C PRO A 356 -19.81 -52.47 -3.33
N PRO A 357 -19.38 -52.52 -2.05
CA PRO A 357 -20.19 -53.03 -0.95
C PRO A 357 -21.59 -52.37 -0.91
N ARG A 358 -22.63 -53.18 -0.63
CA ARG A 358 -24.03 -52.70 -0.63
C ARG A 358 -24.35 -51.67 0.44
N ASP A 359 -23.58 -51.61 1.53
CA ASP A 359 -23.83 -50.70 2.64
C ASP A 359 -22.96 -49.43 2.51
N PRO A 360 -23.58 -48.25 2.24
CA PRO A 360 -22.87 -46.97 2.11
C PRO A 360 -22.03 -46.59 3.33
N ARG A 361 -22.39 -47.05 4.54
CA ARG A 361 -21.63 -46.78 5.78
C ARG A 361 -20.24 -47.41 5.74
N THR A 362 -20.12 -48.57 5.11
CA THR A 362 -18.88 -49.39 5.10
C THR A 362 -17.99 -49.17 3.88
N LEU A 363 -18.29 -48.19 3.02
CA LEU A 363 -17.45 -47.86 1.88
C LEU A 363 -16.04 -47.47 2.34
N GLY A 364 -15.02 -48.12 1.77
CA GLY A 364 -13.61 -47.95 2.14
C GLY A 364 -13.12 -48.83 3.30
N PHE A 365 -13.98 -49.65 3.92
CA PHE A 365 -13.53 -50.61 4.93
C PHE A 365 -12.80 -51.78 4.27
N ASN A 366 -11.75 -52.28 4.94
CA ASN A 366 -11.03 -53.47 4.49
C ASN A 366 -11.77 -54.78 4.87
N GLU A 367 -11.22 -55.92 4.46
CA GLU A 367 -11.80 -57.24 4.73
C GLU A 367 -11.95 -57.55 6.23
N GLN A 368 -11.12 -56.93 7.07
CA GLN A 368 -11.17 -57.04 8.54
C GLN A 368 -12.21 -56.10 9.17
N LYS A 369 -13.04 -55.42 8.36
CA LYS A 369 -14.02 -54.41 8.79
C LYS A 369 -13.38 -53.24 9.52
N GLN A 370 -12.20 -52.82 9.06
CA GLN A 370 -11.49 -51.66 9.60
C GLN A 370 -11.47 -50.53 8.58
N TYR A 371 -11.68 -49.31 9.06
CA TYR A 371 -11.47 -48.08 8.31
C TYR A 371 -10.03 -47.59 8.58
N ASN A 372 -9.13 -47.92 7.66
CA ASN A 372 -7.70 -47.68 7.81
C ASN A 372 -7.22 -46.57 6.87
N SER A 373 -6.95 -45.39 7.40
CA SER A 373 -6.49 -44.22 6.64
C SER A 373 -5.19 -44.42 5.85
N LEU A 374 -4.43 -45.48 6.11
CA LEU A 374 -3.20 -45.82 5.39
C LEU A 374 -3.44 -46.70 4.15
N GLU A 375 -4.69 -47.05 3.85
CA GLU A 375 -5.07 -47.83 2.67
C GLU A 375 -5.71 -46.95 1.59
N PHE A 376 -5.63 -47.40 0.34
CA PHE A 376 -6.14 -46.66 -0.82
C PHE A 376 -7.67 -46.59 -0.86
N ALA A 377 -8.36 -47.66 -0.44
CA ALA A 377 -9.80 -47.80 -0.58
C ALA A 377 -10.59 -46.68 0.12
N PRO A 378 -10.28 -46.27 1.37
CA PRO A 378 -10.89 -45.10 1.98
C PRO A 378 -10.79 -43.83 1.14
N ILE A 379 -9.61 -43.53 0.59
CA ILE A 379 -9.34 -42.32 -0.21
C ILE A 379 -10.15 -42.32 -1.50
N TYR A 380 -10.16 -43.45 -2.22
CA TYR A 380 -10.91 -43.61 -3.47
C TYR A 380 -12.42 -43.37 -3.28
N HIS A 381 -12.95 -43.78 -2.13
CA HIS A 381 -14.37 -43.68 -1.81
C HIS A 381 -14.78 -42.33 -1.26
N LEU A 382 -13.88 -41.37 -1.02
CA LEU A 382 -14.27 -40.03 -0.58
C LEU A 382 -15.09 -39.30 -1.66
N ILE A 383 -15.89 -38.32 -1.24
CA ILE A 383 -16.90 -37.68 -2.08
C ILE A 383 -16.26 -36.87 -3.22
N SER A 384 -16.68 -37.05 -4.47
CA SER A 384 -16.19 -36.28 -5.62
C SER A 384 -17.12 -35.13 -6.03
N ASN A 385 -18.37 -35.16 -5.57
CA ASN A 385 -19.46 -34.28 -5.99
C ASN A 385 -19.62 -34.21 -7.52
N THR A 386 -19.30 -35.29 -8.23
CA THR A 386 -19.31 -35.35 -9.70
C THR A 386 -20.63 -34.87 -10.30
N GLU A 387 -21.77 -35.23 -9.69
CA GLU A 387 -23.11 -34.87 -10.17
C GLU A 387 -23.45 -33.38 -9.96
N CYS A 388 -22.80 -32.72 -9.02
CA CYS A 388 -23.00 -31.29 -8.71
C CYS A 388 -22.07 -30.38 -9.53
N ARG A 389 -21.15 -30.95 -10.32
CA ARG A 389 -20.16 -30.19 -11.10
C ARG A 389 -20.68 -29.83 -12.48
N SER A 390 -20.30 -28.64 -12.96
CA SER A 390 -20.64 -28.22 -14.32
C SER A 390 -19.88 -29.03 -15.37
N VAL A 391 -20.45 -29.13 -16.57
CA VAL A 391 -19.80 -29.78 -17.73
C VAL A 391 -18.44 -29.14 -18.02
N SER A 392 -18.30 -27.83 -17.83
CA SER A 392 -17.05 -27.10 -18.02
C SER A 392 -15.98 -27.48 -16.99
N ASP A 393 -16.34 -27.59 -15.71
CA ASP A 393 -15.40 -28.02 -14.65
C ASP A 393 -14.91 -29.45 -14.91
N LEU A 394 -15.83 -30.36 -15.22
CA LEU A 394 -15.51 -31.75 -15.54
C LEU A 394 -14.59 -31.85 -16.77
N PHE A 395 -14.90 -31.13 -17.85
CA PHE A 395 -14.08 -31.11 -19.06
C PHE A 395 -12.66 -30.60 -18.79
N LYS A 396 -12.52 -29.51 -18.02
CA LYS A 396 -11.22 -28.95 -17.62
C LYS A 396 -10.43 -29.96 -16.80
N ARG A 397 -11.04 -30.62 -15.80
CA ARG A 397 -10.37 -31.66 -14.98
C ARG A 397 -10.00 -32.90 -15.79
N SER A 398 -10.82 -33.30 -16.76
CA SER A 398 -10.48 -34.42 -17.66
C SER A 398 -9.23 -34.10 -18.48
N LEU A 399 -9.10 -32.86 -18.96
CA LEU A 399 -7.89 -32.42 -19.66
C LEU A 399 -6.66 -32.37 -18.74
N MET A 400 -6.82 -31.93 -17.48
CA MET A 400 -5.75 -32.02 -16.48
C MET A 400 -5.28 -33.46 -16.31
N ALA A 401 -6.22 -34.41 -16.11
CA ALA A 401 -5.90 -35.84 -15.99
C ALA A 401 -5.13 -36.35 -17.22
N ALA A 402 -5.55 -35.99 -18.43
CA ALA A 402 -4.88 -36.41 -19.65
C ALA A 402 -3.49 -35.79 -19.85
N CYS A 403 -3.27 -34.53 -19.44
CA CYS A 403 -1.93 -33.95 -19.38
C CYS A 403 -1.03 -34.68 -18.37
N LEU A 404 -1.55 -35.00 -17.18
CA LEU A 404 -0.81 -35.73 -16.14
C LEU A 404 -0.45 -37.14 -16.60
N MET A 405 -1.36 -37.86 -17.27
CA MET A 405 -1.10 -39.17 -17.87
C MET A 405 0.03 -39.11 -18.91
N LYS A 406 0.03 -38.08 -19.77
CA LYS A 406 1.13 -37.83 -20.72
C LYS A 406 2.46 -37.56 -20.03
N CYS A 407 2.48 -36.81 -18.92
CA CYS A 407 3.70 -36.60 -18.13
C CYS A 407 4.21 -37.87 -17.46
N LEU A 408 3.30 -38.73 -16.98
CA LEU A 408 3.63 -40.02 -16.38
C LEU A 408 3.97 -41.09 -17.42
N LYS A 409 3.75 -40.82 -18.71
CA LYS A 409 3.91 -41.76 -19.84
C LYS A 409 3.08 -43.04 -19.63
N LEU A 410 1.85 -42.87 -19.16
CA LEU A 410 0.90 -43.96 -18.95
C LEU A 410 -0.20 -43.91 -20.00
N GLU A 411 -0.56 -45.08 -20.51
CA GLU A 411 -1.65 -45.25 -21.50
C GLU A 411 -2.65 -46.25 -20.92
N SER A 412 -3.58 -45.75 -20.07
CA SER A 412 -4.64 -46.58 -19.46
C SER A 412 -5.86 -45.72 -19.15
N PRO A 413 -7.01 -45.97 -19.82
CA PRO A 413 -8.27 -45.28 -19.52
C PRO A 413 -8.75 -45.45 -18.07
N LEU A 414 -8.42 -46.58 -17.43
CA LEU A 414 -8.76 -46.84 -16.03
C LEU A 414 -7.98 -45.90 -15.11
N ILE A 415 -6.67 -45.77 -15.33
CA ILE A 415 -5.80 -44.89 -14.52
C ILE A 415 -6.09 -43.41 -14.84
N GLY A 416 -6.37 -43.08 -16.10
CA GLY A 416 -6.80 -41.75 -16.51
C GLY A 416 -8.13 -41.33 -15.86
N GLY A 417 -9.09 -42.27 -15.80
CA GLY A 417 -10.33 -42.10 -15.05
C GLY A 417 -10.10 -41.96 -13.55
N LEU A 418 -9.18 -42.73 -12.96
CA LEU A 418 -8.79 -42.59 -11.55
C LEU A 418 -8.19 -41.20 -11.26
N LEU A 419 -7.31 -40.68 -12.11
CA LEU A 419 -6.79 -39.32 -11.95
C LEU A 419 -7.90 -38.28 -11.98
N LEU A 420 -8.82 -38.40 -12.94
CA LEU A 420 -9.98 -37.52 -13.00
C LEU A 420 -10.83 -37.62 -11.72
N ARG A 421 -11.03 -38.82 -11.19
CA ARG A 421 -11.74 -39.02 -9.92
C ARG A 421 -11.01 -38.33 -8.76
N LEU A 422 -9.69 -38.52 -8.63
CA LEU A 422 -8.87 -37.86 -7.61
C LEU A 422 -8.90 -36.33 -7.75
N LEU A 423 -8.87 -35.80 -8.98
CA LEU A 423 -8.98 -34.37 -9.25
C LEU A 423 -10.35 -33.80 -8.88
N GLN A 424 -11.42 -34.60 -8.83
CA GLN A 424 -12.74 -34.17 -8.35
C GLN A 424 -12.87 -34.31 -6.83
N ASN A 425 -12.27 -35.37 -6.26
CA ASN A 425 -12.34 -35.73 -4.86
C ASN A 425 -11.44 -34.86 -3.97
N LEU A 426 -10.16 -34.71 -4.31
CA LEU A 426 -9.18 -34.04 -3.43
C LEU A 426 -9.54 -32.59 -3.08
N PRO A 427 -10.09 -31.76 -3.98
CA PRO A 427 -10.54 -30.41 -3.60
C PRO A 427 -11.56 -30.40 -2.46
N CYS A 428 -12.42 -31.41 -2.36
CA CYS A 428 -13.47 -31.47 -1.33
C CYS A 428 -13.01 -32.17 -0.04
N ASN A 429 -11.91 -32.93 -0.07
CA ASN A 429 -11.54 -33.83 1.02
C ASN A 429 -10.11 -33.66 1.55
N ALA A 430 -9.19 -33.17 0.74
CA ALA A 430 -7.81 -32.97 1.18
C ALA A 430 -7.73 -31.83 2.19
N HIS A 431 -6.86 -31.98 3.18
CA HIS A 431 -6.65 -30.99 4.21
C HIS A 431 -5.30 -30.29 4.02
N GLU A 432 -5.27 -29.00 4.35
CA GLU A 432 -4.02 -28.28 4.52
C GLU A 432 -3.20 -28.86 5.68
N ILE A 433 -1.88 -28.89 5.51
CA ILE A 433 -0.93 -29.08 6.59
C ILE A 433 -0.36 -27.70 6.90
N SER A 434 -0.54 -27.24 8.13
CA SER A 434 -0.16 -25.89 8.54
C SER A 434 0.81 -25.87 9.73
N GLU A 435 1.66 -24.85 9.76
CA GLU A 435 2.55 -24.55 10.88
C GLU A 435 2.08 -23.26 11.56
N THR A 436 2.01 -23.25 12.89
CA THR A 436 1.73 -22.02 13.64
C THR A 436 3.03 -21.24 13.86
N VAL A 437 3.07 -20.01 13.33
CA VAL A 437 4.25 -19.13 13.41
C VAL A 437 3.96 -17.96 14.34
N LEU A 438 4.89 -17.70 15.26
CA LEU A 438 4.90 -16.49 16.08
C LEU A 438 5.67 -15.39 15.34
N SER A 439 5.01 -14.26 15.06
CA SER A 439 5.71 -13.08 14.53
C SER A 439 6.57 -12.44 15.64
N LYS A 440 7.73 -11.88 15.26
CA LYS A 440 8.78 -11.39 16.17
C LYS A 440 8.44 -10.09 16.93
N ARG A 441 7.20 -9.57 16.84
CA ARG A 441 6.77 -8.35 17.54
C ARG A 441 6.01 -8.77 18.81
N GLU A 442 6.27 -8.11 19.93
CA GLU A 442 5.74 -8.45 21.27
C GLU A 442 4.21 -8.49 21.38
N ASN A 443 3.46 -8.04 20.35
CA ASN A 443 1.99 -7.97 20.35
C ASN A 443 1.31 -8.73 19.19
N ASP A 444 2.03 -9.51 18.39
CA ASP A 444 1.44 -10.16 17.21
C ASP A 444 0.72 -11.48 17.53
N VAL A 445 -0.44 -11.68 16.90
CA VAL A 445 -1.26 -12.88 16.99
C VAL A 445 -0.56 -14.05 16.26
N PRO A 446 -0.55 -15.29 16.81
CA PRO A 446 -0.02 -16.46 16.10
C PRO A 446 -0.73 -16.64 14.76
N MET A 447 0.04 -16.84 13.68
CA MET A 447 -0.49 -17.05 12.33
C MET A 447 -0.37 -18.52 11.94
N SER A 448 -1.44 -19.08 11.37
CA SER A 448 -1.40 -20.40 10.73
C SER A 448 -0.89 -20.24 9.29
N LEU A 449 0.20 -20.91 8.95
CA LEU A 449 0.80 -20.89 7.62
C LEU A 449 0.64 -22.25 6.96
N GLU A 450 -0.05 -22.31 5.81
CA GLU A 450 -0.14 -23.53 5.01
C GLU A 450 1.24 -23.87 4.41
N ILE A 451 1.75 -25.06 4.72
CA ILE A 451 3.06 -25.56 4.23
C ILE A 451 2.93 -26.76 3.28
N GLY A 452 1.76 -27.40 3.25
CA GLY A 452 1.54 -28.64 2.52
C GLY A 452 0.06 -28.99 2.41
N ALA A 453 -0.23 -30.08 1.71
CA ALA A 453 -1.57 -30.65 1.61
C ALA A 453 -1.50 -32.17 1.75
N ALA A 454 -2.55 -32.78 2.28
CA ALA A 454 -2.60 -34.22 2.48
C ALA A 454 -4.01 -34.82 2.42
N ALA A 455 -4.05 -36.09 2.05
CA ALA A 455 -5.25 -36.91 1.98
C ALA A 455 -5.39 -37.72 3.27
N TYR A 456 -6.31 -37.32 4.14
CA TYR A 456 -6.65 -37.97 5.41
C TYR A 456 -8.04 -38.58 5.30
N ALA A 457 -8.15 -39.91 5.30
CA ALA A 457 -9.43 -40.55 5.07
C ALA A 457 -10.48 -40.25 6.16
N CYS A 458 -10.07 -40.31 7.43
CA CYS A 458 -11.00 -40.21 8.55
C CYS A 458 -11.38 -38.75 8.85
N LEU A 459 -10.43 -37.81 8.77
CA LEU A 459 -10.74 -36.39 8.89
C LEU A 459 -11.69 -35.88 7.81
N SER A 460 -11.66 -36.46 6.60
CA SER A 460 -12.63 -36.14 5.53
C SER A 460 -14.07 -36.61 5.82
N LEU A 461 -14.30 -37.38 6.88
CA LEU A 461 -15.64 -37.76 7.34
C LEU A 461 -16.25 -36.73 8.31
N LEU A 462 -15.51 -35.68 8.68
CA LEU A 462 -16.02 -34.63 9.56
C LEU A 462 -16.84 -33.63 8.75
N ASN A 463 -18.13 -33.53 8.99
CA ASN A 463 -18.94 -32.50 8.33
C ASN A 463 -18.66 -31.09 8.86
N HIS A 464 -19.14 -30.11 8.10
CA HIS A 464 -18.90 -28.70 8.37
C HIS A 464 -19.89 -28.07 9.37
N SER A 465 -19.36 -27.22 10.26
CA SER A 465 -20.10 -26.17 10.94
C SER A 465 -19.33 -24.85 10.93
N CYS A 466 -20.03 -23.73 10.76
CA CYS A 466 -19.42 -22.40 10.93
C CYS A 466 -19.05 -22.12 12.39
N ASP A 467 -19.67 -22.86 13.33
CA ASP A 467 -19.38 -22.91 14.76
C ASP A 467 -18.96 -24.35 15.14
N PRO A 468 -17.72 -24.76 14.86
CA PRO A 468 -17.27 -26.14 15.03
C PRO A 468 -17.21 -26.56 16.50
N ASN A 469 -17.21 -27.87 16.76
CA ASN A 469 -16.99 -28.45 18.09
C ASN A 469 -15.61 -29.11 18.26
N VAL A 470 -14.84 -29.18 17.17
CA VAL A 470 -13.46 -29.67 17.14
C VAL A 470 -12.51 -28.68 16.46
N VAL A 471 -11.21 -28.89 16.66
CA VAL A 471 -10.13 -28.20 15.95
C VAL A 471 -9.03 -29.19 15.59
N ARG A 472 -8.38 -28.96 14.43
CA ARG A 472 -7.25 -29.76 13.94
C ARG A 472 -5.93 -29.01 14.13
N HIS A 473 -4.88 -29.75 14.45
CA HIS A 473 -3.50 -29.25 14.46
C HIS A 473 -2.56 -30.27 13.82
N SER A 474 -1.52 -29.78 13.12
CA SER A 474 -0.52 -30.62 12.48
C SER A 474 0.72 -30.82 13.35
N HIS A 475 1.16 -32.06 13.49
CA HIS A 475 2.42 -32.47 14.09
C HIS A 475 3.30 -33.12 13.01
N GLY A 476 4.08 -32.30 12.30
CA GLY A 476 4.67 -32.72 11.03
C GLY A 476 3.55 -32.97 10.01
N ASN A 477 3.52 -34.16 9.41
CA ASN A 477 2.43 -34.59 8.55
C ASN A 477 1.29 -35.31 9.29
N THR A 478 1.37 -35.55 10.60
CA THR A 478 0.29 -36.20 11.37
C THR A 478 -0.72 -35.16 11.84
N ALA A 479 -2.02 -35.39 11.64
CA ALA A 479 -3.07 -34.49 12.10
C ALA A 479 -3.67 -34.98 13.42
N VAL A 480 -3.89 -34.05 14.34
CA VAL A 480 -4.51 -34.31 15.65
C VAL A 480 -5.79 -33.50 15.74
N LEU A 481 -6.91 -34.18 16.01
CA LEU A 481 -8.22 -33.58 16.23
C LEU A 481 -8.54 -33.52 17.72
N ARG A 482 -8.92 -32.34 18.21
CA ARG A 482 -9.29 -32.11 19.61
C ARG A 482 -10.69 -31.52 19.72
N ALA A 483 -11.42 -31.91 20.76
CA ALA A 483 -12.64 -31.23 21.15
C ALA A 483 -12.34 -29.81 21.67
N ILE A 484 -13.07 -28.81 21.21
CA ILE A 484 -13.03 -27.43 21.74
C ILE A 484 -14.27 -27.06 22.55
N LYS A 485 -15.29 -27.92 22.51
CA LYS A 485 -16.55 -27.81 23.24
C LYS A 485 -16.90 -29.16 23.84
N PHE A 486 -17.83 -29.15 24.79
CA PHE A 486 -18.50 -30.37 25.22
C PHE A 486 -19.33 -30.93 24.06
N ILE A 487 -19.21 -32.22 23.78
CA ILE A 487 -19.97 -32.90 22.73
C ILE A 487 -20.76 -34.04 23.39
N ALA A 488 -22.09 -33.94 23.38
CA ALA A 488 -22.95 -34.95 23.97
C ALA A 488 -22.98 -36.22 23.10
N LYS A 489 -23.14 -37.38 23.74
CA LYS A 489 -23.38 -38.66 23.04
C LYS A 489 -24.48 -38.52 21.98
N GLY A 490 -24.22 -39.06 20.80
CA GLY A 490 -25.10 -39.03 19.63
C GLY A 490 -25.01 -37.73 18.82
N SER A 491 -24.25 -36.73 19.26
CA SER A 491 -24.02 -35.50 18.48
C SER A 491 -22.95 -35.73 17.42
N GLU A 492 -23.06 -35.01 16.30
CA GLU A 492 -22.08 -35.06 15.23
C GLU A 492 -20.76 -34.36 15.61
N ILE A 493 -19.65 -34.86 15.09
CA ILE A 493 -18.33 -34.23 15.20
C ILE A 493 -18.17 -33.29 14.00
N LEU A 494 -18.13 -31.98 14.27
CA LEU A 494 -18.26 -30.92 13.28
C LEU A 494 -17.02 -30.04 13.25
N ASP A 495 -16.37 -30.00 12.11
CA ASP A 495 -15.18 -29.20 11.85
C ASP A 495 -15.51 -27.93 11.05
N ASN A 496 -14.56 -27.02 10.90
CA ASN A 496 -14.69 -25.84 10.06
C ASN A 496 -13.89 -25.99 8.77
N TYR A 497 -14.50 -25.62 7.65
CA TYR A 497 -13.94 -25.79 6.29
C TYR A 497 -13.31 -24.48 5.76
N GLY A 498 -12.97 -23.55 6.66
CA GLY A 498 -12.23 -22.33 6.32
C GLY A 498 -12.78 -21.12 7.06
N PHE A 499 -14.03 -20.74 6.81
CA PHE A 499 -14.58 -19.50 7.36
C PHE A 499 -15.39 -19.73 8.64
N HIS A 500 -14.94 -19.12 9.73
CA HIS A 500 -15.58 -19.18 11.04
C HIS A 500 -16.65 -18.09 11.21
N PHE A 501 -17.76 -18.42 11.91
CA PHE A 501 -18.92 -17.52 12.03
C PHE A 501 -18.59 -16.19 12.72
N ALA A 502 -17.71 -16.22 13.72
CA ALA A 502 -17.40 -15.06 14.54
C ALA A 502 -16.61 -13.96 13.81
N VAL A 503 -15.99 -14.28 12.68
CA VAL A 503 -15.09 -13.35 11.96
C VAL A 503 -15.48 -13.13 10.50
N HIS A 504 -16.21 -14.07 9.88
CA HIS A 504 -16.63 -13.95 8.49
C HIS A 504 -18.16 -13.84 8.38
N PRO A 505 -18.71 -12.90 7.58
CA PRO A 505 -20.16 -12.79 7.33
C PRO A 505 -20.76 -14.07 6.77
N LYS A 506 -22.05 -14.32 7.07
CA LYS A 506 -22.78 -15.51 6.59
C LYS A 506 -22.67 -15.70 5.08
N GLU A 507 -22.84 -14.63 4.31
CA GLU A 507 -22.74 -14.66 2.84
C GLU A 507 -21.39 -15.20 2.38
N SER A 508 -20.28 -14.64 2.86
CA SER A 508 -18.93 -15.10 2.53
C SER A 508 -18.72 -16.58 2.90
N ARG A 509 -19.25 -17.02 4.04
CA ARG A 509 -19.19 -18.44 4.46
C ARG A 509 -19.95 -19.34 3.48
N GLN A 510 -21.16 -18.97 3.09
CA GLN A 510 -21.97 -19.74 2.15
C GLN A 510 -21.34 -19.79 0.76
N THR A 511 -20.89 -18.65 0.23
CA THR A 511 -20.26 -18.58 -1.09
C THR A 511 -19.02 -19.46 -1.17
N HIS A 512 -18.15 -19.41 -0.15
CA HIS A 512 -16.97 -20.30 -0.06
C HIS A 512 -17.34 -21.79 -0.04
N LEU A 513 -18.38 -22.16 0.71
CA LEU A 513 -18.81 -23.56 0.78
C LEU A 513 -19.45 -24.03 -0.52
N ARG A 514 -20.24 -23.20 -1.21
CA ARG A 514 -20.81 -23.53 -2.52
C ARG A 514 -19.74 -23.72 -3.57
N SER A 515 -18.76 -22.81 -3.66
CA SER A 515 -17.75 -22.86 -4.71
C SER A 515 -16.78 -24.03 -4.55
N GLN A 516 -16.36 -24.32 -3.31
CA GLN A 516 -15.37 -25.37 -3.05
C GLN A 516 -16.00 -26.75 -2.75
N TYR A 517 -17.06 -26.78 -1.93
CA TYR A 517 -17.64 -28.00 -1.37
C TYR A 517 -19.04 -28.32 -1.89
N LEU A 518 -19.64 -27.44 -2.70
CA LEU A 518 -20.88 -27.66 -3.44
C LEU A 518 -22.12 -27.90 -2.54
N PHE A 519 -22.19 -27.21 -1.40
CA PHE A 519 -23.36 -27.24 -0.51
C PHE A 519 -23.60 -25.91 0.23
N ASP A 520 -24.81 -25.74 0.76
CA ASP A 520 -25.22 -24.65 1.65
C ASP A 520 -25.21 -25.10 3.12
N CYS A 521 -24.56 -24.32 3.98
CA CYS A 521 -24.47 -24.63 5.40
C CYS A 521 -25.74 -24.25 6.17
N ALA A 522 -26.35 -25.23 6.84
CA ALA A 522 -27.52 -25.04 7.70
C ALA A 522 -27.21 -25.05 9.22
N CYS A 523 -25.93 -24.86 9.61
CA CYS A 523 -25.54 -24.84 11.03
C CYS A 523 -26.28 -23.75 11.80
N GLU A 524 -26.33 -23.86 13.13
CA GLU A 524 -27.07 -22.92 13.99
C GLU A 524 -26.69 -21.45 13.74
N ALA A 525 -25.39 -21.17 13.60
CA ALA A 525 -24.87 -19.84 13.31
C ALA A 525 -25.33 -19.27 11.96
N CYS A 526 -25.53 -20.12 10.95
CA CYS A 526 -26.06 -19.72 9.65
C CYS A 526 -27.58 -19.60 9.67
N SER A 527 -28.27 -20.56 10.27
CA SER A 527 -29.74 -20.60 10.33
C SER A 527 -30.31 -19.47 11.19
N GLN A 528 -29.63 -19.09 12.27
CA GLN A 528 -30.03 -17.98 13.15
C GLN A 528 -29.31 -16.67 12.85
N SER A 529 -28.47 -16.62 11.81
CA SER A 529 -27.71 -15.41 11.42
C SER A 529 -26.95 -14.77 12.60
N TRP A 530 -26.13 -15.56 13.30
CA TRP A 530 -25.39 -15.09 14.46
C TRP A 530 -24.49 -13.87 14.14
N PRO A 531 -24.36 -12.90 15.07
CA PRO A 531 -23.55 -11.71 14.88
C PRO A 531 -22.04 -12.03 14.85
N LEU A 532 -21.26 -11.15 14.22
CA LEU A 532 -19.80 -11.20 14.25
C LEU A 532 -19.28 -10.81 15.65
N HIS A 533 -18.06 -11.22 15.98
CA HIS A 533 -17.40 -10.88 17.25
C HIS A 533 -17.35 -9.37 17.48
N GLN A 534 -17.12 -8.59 16.42
CA GLN A 534 -17.10 -7.12 16.46
C GLN A 534 -18.48 -6.49 16.72
N ASP A 535 -19.57 -7.21 16.44
CA ASP A 535 -20.94 -6.75 16.64
C ASP A 535 -21.48 -7.12 18.04
N LEU A 536 -20.75 -7.94 18.80
CA LEU A 536 -21.14 -8.29 20.16
C LEU A 536 -21.00 -7.06 21.07
N PRO A 537 -22.01 -6.78 21.92
CA PRO A 537 -21.90 -5.69 22.88
C PRO A 537 -20.71 -5.94 23.81
N SER A 538 -19.90 -4.90 24.06
CA SER A 538 -18.81 -4.98 25.02
C SER A 538 -19.37 -5.30 26.40
N LEU A 539 -19.28 -6.56 26.79
CA LEU A 539 -19.61 -6.97 28.15
C LEU A 539 -18.63 -6.24 29.08
N PRO A 540 -19.09 -5.42 30.04
CA PRO A 540 -18.19 -4.84 31.01
C PRO A 540 -17.51 -5.98 31.76
N LEU A 541 -16.18 -6.10 31.60
CA LEU A 541 -15.31 -7.16 32.15
C LEU A 541 -15.33 -7.29 33.69
N ASN A 542 -16.22 -6.58 34.39
CA ASN A 542 -16.21 -6.36 35.83
C ASN A 542 -17.41 -6.98 36.58
N LYS A 543 -18.03 -8.05 36.06
CA LYS A 543 -19.13 -8.76 36.74
C LYS A 543 -18.93 -10.28 36.89
N ASN A 544 -17.69 -10.76 36.90
CA ASN A 544 -17.39 -12.19 37.14
C ASN A 544 -17.17 -12.54 38.62
N LEU A 545 -17.51 -11.64 39.55
CA LEU A 545 -17.48 -11.90 41.00
C LEU A 545 -18.88 -11.72 41.56
N VAL A 546 -19.50 -12.81 42.00
CA VAL A 546 -20.73 -12.79 42.79
C VAL A 546 -20.33 -12.96 44.26
N GLN A 547 -20.80 -12.07 45.14
CA GLN A 547 -20.70 -12.28 46.58
C GLN A 547 -21.71 -13.35 46.99
N ASN A 548 -21.23 -14.40 47.65
CA ASN A 548 -22.13 -15.33 48.32
C ASN A 548 -22.71 -14.69 49.60
N GLU A 549 -23.73 -15.33 50.21
CA GLU A 549 -24.41 -14.86 51.43
C GLU A 549 -23.47 -14.69 52.65
N SER A 550 -22.21 -15.14 52.55
CA SER A 550 -21.15 -14.95 53.55
C SER A 550 -20.16 -13.82 53.24
N GLY A 551 -20.38 -13.04 52.17
CA GLY A 551 -19.57 -11.87 51.80
C GLY A 551 -18.21 -12.19 51.17
N LYS A 552 -17.91 -13.45 50.80
CA LYS A 552 -16.69 -13.82 50.07
C LYS A 552 -16.92 -13.75 48.56
N LEU A 553 -15.98 -13.11 47.87
CA LEU A 553 -15.93 -13.02 46.41
C LEU A 553 -15.44 -14.37 45.83
N GLN A 554 -16.22 -14.97 44.92
CA GLN A 554 -15.84 -16.16 44.16
C GLN A 554 -15.92 -15.89 42.65
N LEU A 555 -14.96 -16.45 41.90
CA LEU A 555 -14.98 -16.50 40.44
C LEU A 555 -16.17 -17.36 39.98
N ILE A 556 -16.93 -16.88 38.99
CA ILE A 556 -17.93 -17.69 38.29
C ILE A 556 -17.20 -18.88 37.64
N GLU A 557 -17.46 -20.09 38.11
CA GLU A 557 -17.12 -21.31 37.36
C GLU A 557 -17.76 -21.20 35.97
N PRO A 558 -17.04 -21.48 34.86
CA PRO A 558 -17.61 -21.39 33.53
C PRO A 558 -18.92 -22.16 33.46
N PHE A 559 -19.95 -21.51 32.91
CA PHE A 559 -21.35 -21.96 32.79
C PHE A 559 -21.53 -23.29 31.99
N TYR A 560 -20.45 -24.01 31.68
CA TYR A 560 -20.43 -25.19 30.83
C TYR A 560 -20.71 -26.52 31.51
N ARG A 561 -20.97 -26.57 32.83
CA ARG A 561 -21.07 -27.87 33.53
C ARG A 561 -22.41 -28.21 34.18
N ARG A 562 -23.55 -27.59 33.83
CA ARG A 562 -24.82 -28.05 34.44
C ARG A 562 -26.17 -27.84 33.75
N HIS A 563 -26.26 -27.34 32.53
CA HIS A 563 -27.57 -27.21 31.88
C HIS A 563 -27.52 -27.70 30.44
N GLY A 564 -27.88 -28.98 30.26
CA GLY A 564 -28.30 -29.47 28.96
C GLY A 564 -29.46 -28.63 28.44
N ALA A 565 -29.45 -28.37 27.13
CA ALA A 565 -30.59 -27.91 26.33
C ALA A 565 -31.55 -26.95 27.06
N VAL A 566 -31.12 -25.73 27.37
CA VAL A 566 -32.09 -24.68 27.66
C VAL A 566 -32.61 -24.16 26.32
N LYS A 567 -33.76 -24.71 25.90
CA LYS A 567 -34.66 -24.03 24.97
C LYS A 567 -34.91 -22.63 25.51
N LEU A 568 -34.32 -21.60 24.90
CA LEU A 568 -34.79 -20.23 25.08
C LEU A 568 -36.14 -20.11 24.38
N THR A 569 -37.19 -20.37 25.14
CA THR A 569 -38.57 -20.16 24.74
C THR A 569 -38.87 -18.67 24.62
N ASN A 570 -39.38 -18.29 23.44
CA ASN A 570 -40.37 -17.24 23.18
C ASN A 570 -40.26 -15.93 23.98
N THR A 571 -39.72 -14.91 23.32
CA THR A 571 -40.24 -13.54 23.41
C THR A 571 -40.45 -12.99 22.00
N PRO A 572 -41.64 -12.50 21.66
CA PRO A 572 -41.96 -12.03 20.32
C PRO A 572 -41.40 -10.62 20.12
N TRP A 573 -40.31 -10.51 19.36
CA TRP A 573 -39.95 -9.26 18.70
C TRP A 573 -40.28 -9.43 17.21
N SER A 574 -41.54 -9.15 16.89
CA SER A 574 -41.97 -8.87 15.53
C SER A 574 -41.31 -7.57 15.09
N PHE A 575 -40.21 -7.68 14.36
CA PHE A 575 -39.80 -6.65 13.43
C PHE A 575 -40.23 -7.14 12.05
N GLU A 576 -41.40 -6.69 11.61
CA GLU A 576 -41.78 -6.70 10.21
C GLU A 576 -40.79 -5.79 9.49
N GLU A 577 -39.71 -6.36 8.96
CA GLU A 577 -38.94 -5.72 7.92
C GLU A 577 -39.14 -6.53 6.66
N LYS A 578 -39.83 -5.89 5.71
CA LYS A 578 -40.06 -6.37 4.35
C LYS A 578 -38.79 -7.01 3.82
N VAL A 579 -38.87 -8.32 3.61
CA VAL A 579 -38.03 -9.02 2.64
C VAL A 579 -38.28 -8.32 1.30
N MET A 580 -37.34 -7.46 0.91
CA MET A 580 -37.05 -7.27 -0.51
C MET A 580 -36.33 -8.55 -0.90
N GLU A 581 -37.03 -9.41 -1.63
CA GLU A 581 -36.41 -10.43 -2.47
C GLU A 581 -35.51 -9.67 -3.45
N ASP A 582 -34.25 -9.46 -3.09
CA ASP A 582 -33.22 -9.08 -4.05
C ASP A 582 -32.59 -10.39 -4.54
N GLU A 583 -32.79 -10.60 -5.83
CA GLU A 583 -32.45 -11.76 -6.63
C GLU A 583 -31.03 -12.29 -6.38
N GLU A 584 -30.90 -13.62 -6.42
CA GLU A 584 -29.63 -14.35 -6.45
C GLU A 584 -28.74 -13.85 -7.61
N THR A 585 -27.81 -12.94 -7.33
CA THR A 585 -26.81 -12.55 -8.32
C THR A 585 -25.59 -13.46 -8.21
N THR A 586 -25.28 -14.20 -9.28
CA THR A 586 -24.08 -15.05 -9.41
C THR A 586 -22.78 -14.28 -9.13
N GLU A 587 -21.66 -14.93 -8.77
CA GLU A 587 -20.37 -14.22 -8.59
C GLU A 587 -19.97 -13.40 -9.82
N GLU A 588 -20.32 -13.88 -11.02
CA GLU A 588 -20.16 -13.13 -12.28
C GLU A 588 -21.02 -11.87 -12.32
N GLU A 589 -22.23 -11.94 -11.78
CA GLU A 589 -23.15 -10.82 -11.69
C GLU A 589 -22.76 -9.83 -10.57
N GLN A 590 -22.22 -10.29 -9.45
CA GLN A 590 -21.66 -9.41 -8.42
C GLN A 590 -20.40 -8.71 -8.93
N ILE A 591 -19.53 -9.39 -9.69
CA ILE A 591 -18.40 -8.78 -10.39
C ILE A 591 -18.91 -7.79 -11.45
N PHE A 592 -19.94 -8.15 -12.22
CA PHE A 592 -20.56 -7.26 -13.20
C PHE A 592 -21.16 -6.01 -12.54
N HIS A 593 -21.93 -6.14 -11.46
CA HIS A 593 -22.51 -5.02 -10.71
C HIS A 593 -21.42 -4.16 -10.06
N ASN A 594 -20.36 -4.77 -9.52
CA ASN A 594 -19.19 -4.05 -9.01
C ASN A 594 -18.47 -3.27 -10.11
N LEU A 595 -18.27 -3.87 -11.29
CA LEU A 595 -17.67 -3.21 -12.44
C LEU A 595 -18.55 -2.07 -12.95
N VAL A 596 -19.86 -2.31 -13.15
CA VAL A 596 -20.83 -1.31 -13.58
C VAL A 596 -20.87 -0.16 -12.58
N ARG A 597 -20.94 -0.44 -11.27
CA ARG A 597 -20.84 0.56 -10.21
C ARG A 597 -19.55 1.37 -10.32
N ASP A 598 -18.40 0.72 -10.41
CA ASP A 598 -17.10 1.39 -10.44
C ASP A 598 -16.98 2.30 -11.67
N TYR A 599 -17.45 1.85 -12.84
CA TYR A 599 -17.49 2.66 -14.05
C TYR A 599 -18.51 3.81 -13.98
N VAL A 600 -19.71 3.58 -13.46
CA VAL A 600 -20.77 4.61 -13.34
C VAL A 600 -20.35 5.70 -12.37
N ILE A 601 -19.86 5.33 -11.18
CA ILE A 601 -19.41 6.30 -10.17
C ILE A 601 -18.20 7.08 -10.71
N SER A 602 -17.23 6.39 -11.30
CA SER A 602 -16.08 7.05 -11.94
C SER A 602 -16.52 8.02 -13.03
N PHE A 603 -17.44 7.61 -13.91
CA PHE A 603 -17.95 8.43 -15.00
C PHE A 603 -18.66 9.68 -14.49
N LEU A 604 -19.58 9.54 -13.52
CA LEU A 604 -20.29 10.67 -12.93
C LEU A 604 -19.35 11.64 -12.21
N LEU A 605 -18.36 11.11 -11.47
CA LEU A 605 -17.33 11.92 -10.82
C LEU A 605 -16.51 12.72 -11.84
N PHE A 606 -15.99 12.07 -12.88
CA PHE A 606 -15.22 12.79 -13.90
C PHE A 606 -16.09 13.75 -14.71
N LEU A 607 -17.35 13.43 -15.00
CA LEU A 607 -18.28 14.32 -15.70
C LEU A 607 -18.53 15.60 -14.90
N THR A 608 -18.76 15.48 -13.59
CA THR A 608 -18.95 16.64 -12.70
C THR A 608 -17.68 17.48 -12.59
N LEU A 609 -16.51 16.83 -12.42
CA LEU A 609 -15.22 17.53 -12.39
C LEU A 609 -14.90 18.24 -13.72
N ILE A 610 -15.22 17.63 -14.85
CA ILE A 610 -15.10 18.25 -16.18
C ILE A 610 -16.04 19.45 -16.30
N GLY A 611 -17.29 19.35 -15.84
CA GLY A 611 -18.25 20.46 -15.84
C GLY A 611 -17.79 21.65 -15.00
N VAL A 612 -17.28 21.41 -13.79
CA VAL A 612 -16.71 22.45 -12.92
C VAL A 612 -15.47 23.06 -13.56
N SER A 613 -14.57 22.23 -14.09
CA SER A 613 -13.35 22.67 -14.76
C SER A 613 -13.66 23.50 -16.00
N TRP A 614 -14.68 23.13 -16.77
CA TRP A 614 -15.15 23.88 -17.93
C TRP A 614 -15.63 25.27 -17.54
N CYS A 615 -16.40 25.38 -16.45
CA CYS A 615 -16.85 26.66 -15.93
C CYS A 615 -15.68 27.55 -15.50
N LEU A 616 -14.66 26.98 -14.85
CA LEU A 616 -13.45 27.68 -14.45
C LEU A 616 -12.65 28.15 -15.67
N VAL A 617 -12.36 27.26 -16.62
CA VAL A 617 -11.64 27.61 -17.85
C VAL A 617 -12.39 28.69 -18.62
N LYS A 618 -13.71 28.57 -18.79
CA LYS A 618 -14.56 29.56 -19.46
C LYS A 618 -14.54 30.93 -18.77
N ARG A 619 -14.43 30.97 -17.43
CA ARG A 619 -14.35 32.22 -16.65
C ARG A 619 -13.04 32.97 -16.88
N TYR A 620 -11.93 32.26 -17.03
CA TYR A 620 -10.59 32.87 -17.14
C TYR A 620 -10.11 33.03 -18.59
N ARG A 621 -10.67 32.27 -19.53
CA ARG A 621 -10.37 32.36 -20.96
C ARG A 621 -10.53 33.77 -21.48
N LYS A 622 -9.58 34.20 -22.31
CA LYS A 622 -9.68 35.43 -23.09
C LYS A 622 -10.97 35.40 -23.92
N ARG A 623 -11.84 36.39 -23.74
CA ARG A 623 -13.06 36.58 -24.53
C ARG A 623 -12.75 37.60 -25.61
N GLU A 624 -12.16 37.15 -26.71
CA GLU A 624 -11.95 38.04 -27.85
C GLU A 624 -13.30 38.38 -28.48
N ARG A 625 -13.43 39.62 -28.94
CA ARG A 625 -14.63 40.15 -29.60
C ARG A 625 -14.67 39.75 -31.09
N ASP A 626 -13.80 38.82 -31.48
CA ASP A 626 -13.47 38.41 -32.85
C ASP A 626 -13.85 36.94 -33.16
N ASP A 627 -14.75 36.32 -32.37
CA ASP A 627 -15.37 35.00 -32.67
C ASP A 627 -16.18 35.00 -34.01
N ILE A 628 -16.10 36.06 -34.81
CA ILE A 628 -16.79 36.27 -36.10
C ILE A 628 -15.80 36.26 -37.29
N LEU A 629 -14.47 36.27 -37.08
CA LEU A 629 -13.47 36.44 -38.15
C LEU A 629 -12.34 35.39 -38.21
N ILE A 630 -12.41 34.32 -37.40
CA ILE A 630 -11.42 33.24 -37.39
C ILE A 630 -11.84 32.16 -38.40
N ASP A 631 -10.90 31.67 -39.22
CA ASP A 631 -11.09 30.52 -40.13
C ASP A 631 -11.68 29.33 -39.35
N ASP A 632 -12.65 28.61 -39.92
CA ASP A 632 -13.37 27.52 -39.24
C ASP A 632 -12.39 26.46 -38.67
N GLU A 633 -11.24 26.31 -39.31
CA GLU A 633 -10.15 25.42 -38.88
C GLU A 633 -9.47 25.88 -37.59
N GLU A 634 -9.10 27.16 -37.47
CA GLU A 634 -8.43 27.71 -36.28
C GLU A 634 -9.36 27.72 -35.06
N ALA A 635 -10.64 28.04 -35.27
CA ALA A 635 -11.66 27.96 -34.23
C ALA A 635 -11.83 26.52 -33.71
N THR A 636 -11.71 25.52 -34.59
CA THR A 636 -11.79 24.10 -34.23
C THR A 636 -10.56 23.63 -33.45
N VAL A 637 -9.35 24.01 -33.89
CA VAL A 637 -8.08 23.74 -33.17
C VAL A 637 -8.15 24.29 -31.75
N TYR A 638 -8.56 25.55 -31.61
CA TYR A 638 -8.69 26.20 -30.31
C TYR A 638 -9.69 25.49 -29.39
N ARG A 639 -10.85 25.07 -29.92
CA ARG A 639 -11.87 24.32 -29.14
C ARG A 639 -11.33 22.98 -28.66
N ILE A 640 -10.68 22.20 -29.51
CA ILE A 640 -10.10 20.89 -29.15
C ILE A 640 -9.05 21.07 -28.04
N SER A 641 -8.11 22.01 -28.20
CA SER A 641 -7.08 22.27 -27.18
C SER A 641 -7.68 22.74 -25.84
N LEU A 642 -8.80 23.49 -25.88
CA LEU A 642 -9.52 23.88 -24.66
C LEU A 642 -10.20 22.69 -23.95
N TRP A 643 -10.73 21.73 -24.71
CA TRP A 643 -11.32 20.51 -24.15
C TRP A 643 -10.26 19.64 -23.49
N LEU A 644 -9.07 19.52 -24.11
CA LEU A 644 -7.92 18.84 -23.51
C LEU A 644 -7.46 19.50 -22.21
N CYS A 645 -7.35 20.85 -22.18
CA CYS A 645 -7.03 21.58 -20.96
C CYS A 645 -8.07 21.37 -19.86
N THR A 646 -9.35 21.36 -20.23
CA THR A 646 -10.46 21.15 -19.30
C THR A 646 -10.40 19.76 -18.68
N PHE A 647 -10.11 18.73 -19.46
CA PHE A 647 -9.90 17.38 -18.98
C PHE A 647 -8.72 17.31 -18.02
N SER A 648 -7.56 17.86 -18.38
CA SER A 648 -6.38 17.84 -17.51
C SER A 648 -6.58 18.61 -16.20
N LEU A 649 -7.35 19.71 -16.21
CA LEU A 649 -7.73 20.42 -14.99
C LEU A 649 -8.68 19.58 -14.11
N ALA A 650 -9.60 18.82 -14.70
CA ALA A 650 -10.49 17.91 -13.98
C ALA A 650 -9.70 16.77 -13.32
N VAL A 651 -8.70 16.22 -14.01
CA VAL A 651 -7.79 15.21 -13.44
C VAL A 651 -7.00 15.79 -12.27
N ALA A 652 -6.46 17.01 -12.41
CA ALA A 652 -5.75 17.69 -11.32
C ALA A 652 -6.66 17.92 -10.09
N ALA A 653 -7.91 18.34 -10.31
CA ALA A 653 -8.90 18.51 -9.25
C ALA A 653 -9.25 17.16 -8.58
N GLY A 654 -9.39 16.10 -9.38
CA GLY A 654 -9.62 14.73 -8.89
C GLY A 654 -8.47 14.24 -8.01
N ALA A 655 -7.22 14.44 -8.43
CA ALA A 655 -6.03 14.06 -7.65
C ALA A 655 -5.95 14.77 -6.28
N VAL A 656 -6.35 16.04 -6.22
CA VAL A 656 -6.41 16.80 -4.96
C VAL A 656 -7.51 16.29 -4.02
N LEU A 657 -8.70 16.01 -4.57
CA LEU A 657 -9.87 15.64 -3.77
C LEU A 657 -9.86 14.18 -3.32
N LEU A 658 -9.25 13.29 -4.09
CA LEU A 658 -9.32 11.86 -3.85
C LEU A 658 -8.64 11.45 -2.55
N LEU A 659 -7.54 12.10 -2.16
CA LEU A 659 -6.87 11.81 -0.89
C LEU A 659 -7.78 12.10 0.32
N PRO A 660 -8.34 13.32 0.51
CA PRO A 660 -9.37 13.57 1.53
C PRO A 660 -10.57 12.62 1.46
N ILE A 661 -11.06 12.31 0.25
CA ILE A 661 -12.18 11.37 0.06
C ILE A 661 -11.81 9.98 0.56
N SER A 662 -10.58 9.50 0.34
CA SER A 662 -10.11 8.22 0.86
C SER A 662 -10.08 8.20 2.39
N ILE A 663 -9.63 9.29 3.03
CA ILE A 663 -9.65 9.42 4.52
C ILE A 663 -11.09 9.38 5.04
N VAL A 664 -11.98 10.18 4.44
CA VAL A 664 -13.39 10.23 4.83
C VAL A 664 -14.07 8.89 4.60
N SER A 665 -13.80 8.23 3.48
CA SER A 665 -14.41 6.93 3.14
C SER A 665 -14.05 5.88 4.17
N ASN A 666 -12.79 5.84 4.65
CA ASN A 666 -12.39 4.93 5.73
C ASN A 666 -13.22 5.15 7.01
N GLU A 667 -13.36 6.41 7.45
CA GLU A 667 -14.09 6.72 8.69
C GLU A 667 -15.61 6.54 8.54
N VAL A 668 -16.17 6.87 7.37
CA VAL A 668 -17.60 6.69 7.08
C VAL A 668 -17.96 5.22 7.01
N LEU A 669 -17.10 4.37 6.41
CA LEU A 669 -17.27 2.92 6.42
C LEU A 669 -17.23 2.34 7.84
N LEU A 670 -16.37 2.87 8.72
CA LEU A 670 -16.30 2.47 10.13
C LEU A 670 -17.56 2.86 10.91
N HIS A 671 -18.18 4.00 10.61
CA HIS A 671 -19.37 4.50 11.33
C HIS A 671 -20.68 3.90 10.81
N TYR A 672 -20.75 3.56 9.52
CA TYR A 672 -21.95 3.02 8.87
C TYR A 672 -21.69 1.68 8.17
N PRO A 673 -21.20 0.65 8.87
CA PRO A 673 -20.80 -0.61 8.25
C PRO A 673 -21.97 -1.41 7.68
N LYS A 674 -23.22 -1.07 8.03
CA LYS A 674 -24.45 -1.80 7.63
C LYS A 674 -25.24 -1.13 6.50
N SER A 675 -24.83 0.05 6.03
CA SER A 675 -25.57 0.76 4.98
C SER A 675 -25.13 0.30 3.59
N TYR A 676 -26.05 -0.27 2.82
CA TYR A 676 -25.81 -0.81 1.48
C TYR A 676 -25.11 0.21 0.55
N TYR A 677 -25.64 1.43 0.47
CA TYR A 677 -25.05 2.48 -0.37
C TYR A 677 -23.72 3.03 0.16
N VAL A 678 -23.47 2.93 1.46
CA VAL A 678 -22.18 3.35 2.05
C VAL A 678 -21.10 2.30 1.82
N GLN A 679 -21.47 1.02 1.81
CA GLN A 679 -20.56 -0.08 1.45
C GLN A 679 -20.09 -0.02 -0.01
N TRP A 680 -20.76 0.75 -0.87
CA TRP A 680 -20.28 1.03 -2.23
C TRP A 680 -18.96 1.84 -2.20
N LEU A 681 -18.64 2.56 -1.12
CA LEU A 681 -17.37 3.27 -0.91
C LEU A 681 -16.24 2.33 -0.44
N ASN A 682 -16.11 1.16 -1.05
CA ASN A 682 -15.14 0.14 -0.66
C ASN A 682 -13.73 0.38 -1.24
N SER A 683 -12.79 -0.50 -0.86
CA SER A 683 -11.41 -0.46 -1.31
C SER A 683 -11.25 -0.62 -2.83
N SER A 684 -12.11 -1.41 -3.49
CA SER A 684 -12.01 -1.62 -4.94
C SER A 684 -12.31 -0.34 -5.72
N LEU A 685 -13.36 0.40 -5.33
CA LEU A 685 -13.72 1.67 -5.94
C LEU A 685 -12.61 2.72 -5.73
N ILE A 686 -12.13 2.88 -4.49
CA ILE A 686 -11.09 3.87 -4.18
C ILE A 686 -9.78 3.57 -4.92
N GLN A 687 -9.36 2.29 -4.96
CA GLN A 687 -8.18 1.89 -5.72
C GLN A 687 -8.37 2.11 -7.23
N GLY A 688 -9.56 1.78 -7.76
CA GLY A 688 -9.91 2.02 -9.16
C GLY A 688 -9.85 3.51 -9.53
N LEU A 689 -10.36 4.39 -8.67
CA LEU A 689 -10.27 5.84 -8.84
C LEU A 689 -8.83 6.34 -8.82
N TRP A 690 -7.98 5.85 -7.92
CA TRP A 690 -6.56 6.19 -7.89
C TRP A 690 -5.84 5.75 -9.16
N ASN A 691 -6.07 4.52 -9.62
CA ASN A 691 -5.51 4.00 -10.87
C ASN A 691 -5.92 4.87 -12.08
N ASN A 692 -7.21 5.27 -12.15
CA ASN A 692 -7.70 6.18 -13.19
C ASN A 692 -7.03 7.56 -13.12
N ILE A 693 -6.92 8.15 -11.93
CA ILE A 693 -6.24 9.44 -11.73
C ILE A 693 -4.77 9.36 -12.14
N PHE A 694 -4.05 8.29 -11.78
CA PHE A 694 -2.64 8.11 -12.14
C PHE A 694 -2.47 7.96 -13.65
N LEU A 695 -3.30 7.12 -14.29
CA LEU A 695 -3.29 6.93 -15.74
C LEU A 695 -3.56 8.25 -16.47
N PHE A 696 -4.63 8.95 -16.10
CA PHE A 696 -5.02 10.20 -16.75
C PHE A 696 -4.08 11.37 -16.46
N SER A 697 -3.39 11.37 -15.32
CA SER A 697 -2.36 12.38 -14.99
C SER A 697 -1.15 12.23 -15.90
N ASN A 698 -0.66 10.99 -16.09
CA ASN A 698 0.45 10.72 -17.00
C ASN A 698 0.05 10.99 -18.46
N LEU A 699 -1.14 10.55 -18.87
CA LEU A 699 -1.68 10.85 -20.20
C LEU A 699 -1.78 12.37 -20.43
N SER A 700 -2.24 13.12 -19.44
CA SER A 700 -2.36 14.58 -19.53
C SER A 700 -1.00 15.29 -19.64
N LEU A 701 -0.04 14.92 -18.78
CA LEU A 701 1.28 15.58 -18.73
C LEU A 701 2.14 15.28 -19.96
N PHE A 702 2.13 14.04 -20.45
CA PHE A 702 3.04 13.60 -21.51
C PHE A 702 2.40 13.56 -22.90
N VAL A 703 1.07 13.53 -23.00
CA VAL A 703 0.37 13.44 -24.29
C VAL A 703 -0.55 14.63 -24.49
N LEU A 704 -1.58 14.82 -23.66
CA LEU A 704 -2.68 15.75 -23.98
C LEU A 704 -2.27 17.23 -23.93
N LEU A 705 -1.54 17.67 -22.90
CA LEU A 705 -1.11 19.07 -22.76
C LEU A 705 -0.01 19.44 -23.76
N PRO A 706 1.04 18.61 -23.98
CA PRO A 706 1.99 18.83 -25.07
C PRO A 706 1.32 18.84 -26.44
N PHE A 707 0.38 17.92 -26.69
CA PHE A 707 -0.41 17.92 -27.92
C PHE A 707 -1.23 19.20 -28.05
N ALA A 708 -1.93 19.65 -27.01
CA ALA A 708 -2.74 20.87 -27.05
C ALA A 708 -1.91 22.11 -27.40
N TYR A 709 -0.67 22.20 -26.90
CA TYR A 709 0.26 23.28 -27.19
C TYR A 709 0.82 23.19 -28.62
N LEU A 710 1.35 22.03 -29.00
CA LEU A 710 1.91 21.82 -30.34
C LEU A 710 0.83 21.95 -31.43
N PHE A 711 -0.40 21.54 -31.14
CA PHE A 711 -1.52 21.65 -32.07
C PHE A 711 -1.91 23.10 -32.33
N THR A 712 -1.87 23.96 -31.31
CA THR A 712 -2.11 25.40 -31.49
C THR A 712 -1.01 26.09 -32.30
N GLU A 713 0.22 25.59 -32.24
CA GLU A 713 1.37 26.15 -32.95
C GLU A 713 1.60 25.54 -34.35
N SER A 714 1.00 24.39 -34.64
CA SER A 714 1.17 23.68 -35.93
C SER A 714 0.61 24.48 -37.12
N GLU A 715 1.25 24.43 -38.29
CA GLU A 715 0.76 25.05 -39.53
C GLU A 715 0.41 24.01 -40.63
N GLY A 716 0.78 22.76 -40.42
CA GLY A 716 0.69 21.63 -41.35
C GLY A 716 1.94 21.49 -42.24
N PHE A 717 2.24 20.26 -42.67
CA PHE A 717 3.40 20.02 -43.56
C PHE A 717 3.19 20.65 -44.94
N VAL A 718 4.27 21.25 -45.46
CA VAL A 718 4.33 21.88 -46.78
C VAL A 718 4.04 20.84 -47.87
N GLY A 719 2.95 21.01 -48.63
CA GLY A 719 2.60 20.18 -49.79
C GLY A 719 1.37 19.26 -49.62
N HIS A 720 0.80 19.14 -48.42
CA HIS A 720 -0.50 18.46 -48.21
C HIS A 720 -1.69 19.41 -48.40
N ARG A 721 -2.89 18.88 -48.67
CA ARG A 721 -4.13 19.69 -48.68
C ARG A 721 -4.26 20.39 -47.32
N LYS A 722 -4.45 21.72 -47.33
CA LYS A 722 -4.76 22.49 -46.11
C LYS A 722 -5.99 21.88 -45.44
N GLY A 723 -5.92 21.73 -44.12
CA GLY A 723 -6.93 21.04 -43.34
C GLY A 723 -6.43 20.62 -41.96
N ILE A 724 -7.37 20.50 -41.02
CA ILE A 724 -7.15 20.09 -39.64
C ILE A 724 -6.30 18.80 -39.53
N LEU A 725 -6.51 17.84 -40.45
CA LEU A 725 -5.80 16.57 -40.45
C LEU A 725 -4.29 16.72 -40.69
N SER A 726 -3.86 17.68 -41.51
CA SER A 726 -2.42 17.96 -41.75
C SER A 726 -1.74 18.50 -40.48
N ARG A 727 -2.42 19.39 -39.75
CA ARG A 727 -1.98 19.93 -38.46
C ARG A 727 -1.90 18.84 -37.38
N ILE A 728 -2.87 17.92 -37.35
CA ILE A 728 -2.83 16.74 -36.47
C ILE A 728 -1.62 15.86 -36.77
N TYR A 729 -1.33 15.59 -38.05
CA TYR A 729 -0.16 14.78 -38.44
C TYR A 729 1.16 15.44 -38.04
N GLU A 730 1.33 16.74 -38.27
CA GLU A 730 2.51 17.50 -37.82
C GLU A 730 2.67 17.39 -36.30
N THR A 731 1.60 17.71 -35.57
CA THR A 731 1.59 17.65 -34.10
C THR A 731 1.94 16.26 -33.59
N PHE A 732 1.37 15.21 -34.19
CA PHE A 732 1.63 13.82 -33.80
C PHE A 732 3.08 13.39 -34.05
N ILE A 733 3.66 13.79 -35.19
CA ILE A 733 5.07 13.49 -35.50
C ILE A 733 6.00 14.20 -34.52
N VAL A 734 5.77 15.49 -34.26
CA VAL A 734 6.57 16.25 -33.28
C VAL A 734 6.43 15.65 -31.88
N LEU A 735 5.23 15.22 -31.50
CA LEU A 735 4.98 14.54 -30.23
C LEU A 735 5.70 13.18 -30.13
N CYS A 736 5.75 12.41 -31.22
CA CYS A 736 6.50 11.14 -31.26
C CYS A 736 8.01 11.36 -31.11
N LEU A 737 8.56 12.40 -31.74
CA LEU A 737 9.96 12.78 -31.56
C LEU A 737 10.24 13.21 -30.12
N LEU A 738 9.35 14.01 -29.52
CA LEU A 738 9.46 14.40 -28.12
C LEU A 738 9.40 13.18 -27.19
N ALA A 739 8.48 12.25 -27.43
CA ALA A 739 8.35 11.01 -26.67
C ALA A 739 9.62 10.16 -26.76
N PHE A 740 10.23 10.04 -27.95
CA PHE A 740 11.50 9.33 -28.13
C PHE A 740 12.63 9.95 -27.30
N VAL A 741 12.73 11.29 -27.29
CA VAL A 741 13.72 12.01 -26.47
C VAL A 741 13.48 11.80 -24.98
N VAL A 742 12.23 11.92 -24.52
CA VAL A 742 11.88 11.75 -23.10
C VAL A 742 12.15 10.32 -22.62
N LEU A 743 11.80 9.30 -23.42
CA LEU A 743 12.09 7.90 -23.11
C LEU A 743 13.61 7.62 -23.12
N GLY A 744 14.35 8.23 -24.04
CA GLY A 744 15.81 8.15 -24.08
C GLY A 744 16.47 8.78 -22.83
N LEU A 745 15.99 9.93 -22.38
CA LEU A 745 16.45 10.56 -21.14
C LEU A 745 16.08 9.74 -19.89
N ALA A 746 14.87 9.17 -19.85
CA ALA A 746 14.44 8.29 -18.77
C ALA A 746 15.31 7.02 -18.69
N PHE A 747 15.69 6.46 -19.83
CA PHE A 747 16.65 5.35 -19.92
C PHE A 747 18.02 5.72 -19.34
N ILE A 748 18.56 6.88 -19.72
CA ILE A 748 19.85 7.36 -19.21
C ILE A 748 19.78 7.59 -17.69
N LEU A 749 18.74 8.27 -17.20
CA LEU A 749 18.55 8.54 -15.77
C LEU A 749 18.39 7.24 -14.97
N SER A 750 17.56 6.30 -15.44
CA SER A 750 17.40 5.00 -14.76
C SER A 750 18.72 4.23 -14.70
N SER A 751 19.58 4.33 -15.71
CA SER A 751 20.88 3.66 -15.74
C SER A 751 21.89 4.27 -14.77
N ILE A 752 21.73 5.56 -14.42
CA ILE A 752 22.57 6.26 -13.43
C ILE A 752 22.18 5.86 -11.99
N PHE A 753 20.89 5.66 -11.72
CA PHE A 753 20.39 5.38 -10.37
C PHE A 753 20.35 3.89 -9.99
N ASP A 754 20.25 2.97 -10.96
CA ASP A 754 20.18 1.52 -10.71
C ASP A 754 21.05 0.74 -11.72
N SER A 755 22.31 0.51 -11.34
CA SER A 755 23.34 -0.10 -12.18
C SER A 755 23.19 -1.62 -12.40
N ASP A 756 22.34 -2.30 -11.62
CA ASP A 756 22.18 -3.77 -11.67
C ASP A 756 21.10 -4.25 -12.68
N LYS A 757 20.39 -3.33 -13.35
CA LYS A 757 19.19 -3.66 -14.16
C LYS A 757 19.27 -3.28 -15.65
N SER A 758 20.44 -2.90 -16.17
CA SER A 758 20.62 -2.44 -17.56
C SER A 758 20.68 -3.57 -18.60
N SER A 759 19.52 -4.03 -19.08
CA SER A 759 19.42 -4.97 -20.21
C SER A 759 18.51 -4.41 -21.31
N LEU A 760 18.94 -4.53 -22.57
CA LEU A 760 18.21 -4.03 -23.75
C LEU A 760 16.79 -4.62 -23.87
N GLN A 761 16.58 -5.83 -23.34
CA GLN A 761 15.29 -6.53 -23.27
C GLN A 761 14.22 -5.76 -22.47
N LYS A 762 14.64 -4.92 -21.50
CA LYS A 762 13.71 -4.11 -20.68
C LYS A 762 13.30 -2.81 -21.36
N LEU A 763 14.01 -2.35 -22.41
CA LEU A 763 13.64 -1.15 -23.19
C LEU A 763 12.26 -1.28 -23.84
N ILE A 764 11.85 -2.52 -24.15
CA ILE A 764 10.57 -2.84 -24.80
C ILE A 764 9.42 -2.87 -23.77
N ASN A 765 9.72 -2.97 -22.47
CA ASN A 765 8.72 -3.09 -21.41
C ASN A 765 8.31 -1.72 -20.85
N LEU A 766 7.77 -0.86 -21.72
CA LEU A 766 7.42 0.56 -21.43
C LEU A 766 6.47 0.71 -20.23
N TRP A 767 5.47 -0.17 -20.15
CA TRP A 767 4.34 -0.06 -19.22
C TRP A 767 4.72 -0.38 -17.78
N SER A 768 5.49 -1.44 -17.56
CA SER A 768 5.77 -1.95 -16.21
C SER A 768 6.92 -1.26 -15.49
N TYR A 769 7.80 -0.54 -16.21
CA TYR A 769 9.02 0.02 -15.60
C TYR A 769 9.23 1.51 -15.88
N TYR A 770 9.18 1.94 -17.15
CA TYR A 770 9.45 3.35 -17.49
C TYR A 770 8.31 4.28 -17.09
N LEU A 771 7.04 3.85 -17.23
CA LEU A 771 5.90 4.67 -16.83
C LEU A 771 5.90 4.95 -15.29
N PRO A 772 6.09 3.96 -14.40
CA PRO A 772 6.28 4.23 -12.96
C PRO A 772 7.53 5.07 -12.64
N PHE A 773 8.65 4.87 -13.34
CA PHE A 773 9.87 5.65 -13.13
C PHE A 773 9.71 7.13 -13.52
N ILE A 774 9.11 7.39 -14.67
CA ILE A 774 8.78 8.73 -15.15
C ILE A 774 7.82 9.42 -14.18
N TYR A 775 6.79 8.70 -13.72
CA TYR A 775 5.86 9.21 -12.71
C TYR A 775 6.56 9.56 -11.39
N SER A 776 7.53 8.76 -10.97
CA SER A 776 8.34 9.03 -9.77
C SER A 776 9.18 10.32 -9.93
N CYS A 777 9.76 10.54 -11.11
CA CYS A 777 10.51 11.76 -11.43
C CYS A 777 9.60 13.00 -11.43
N VAL A 778 8.40 12.88 -11.99
CA VAL A 778 7.36 13.92 -11.98
C VAL A 778 6.92 14.25 -10.56
N SER A 779 6.64 13.22 -9.76
CA SER A 779 6.23 13.38 -8.36
C SER A 779 7.33 14.03 -7.54
N PHE A 780 8.60 13.66 -7.74
CA PHE A 780 9.74 14.33 -7.12
C PHE A 780 9.83 15.82 -7.49
N MET A 781 9.65 16.16 -8.77
CA MET A 781 9.64 17.56 -9.22
C MET A 781 8.46 18.35 -8.61
N GLY A 782 7.29 17.72 -8.50
CA GLY A 782 6.13 18.29 -7.82
C GLY A 782 6.37 18.52 -6.33
N VAL A 783 7.01 17.57 -5.63
CA VAL A 783 7.41 17.68 -4.22
C VAL A 783 8.39 18.85 -4.00
N LEU A 784 9.37 19.01 -4.89
CA LEU A 784 10.31 20.16 -4.85
C LEU A 784 9.59 21.49 -5.07
N LEU A 785 8.71 21.56 -6.08
CA LEU A 785 7.91 22.74 -6.34
C LEU A 785 7.03 23.09 -5.13
N GLN A 786 6.46 22.09 -4.47
CA GLN A 786 5.62 22.26 -3.29
C GLN A 786 6.42 22.76 -2.08
N LEU A 787 7.66 22.31 -1.91
CA LEU A 787 8.57 22.78 -0.86
C LEU A 787 8.94 24.26 -1.03
N LEU A 788 9.10 24.72 -2.27
CA LEU A 788 9.39 26.13 -2.58
C LEU A 788 8.14 27.01 -2.43
N CYS A 789 6.98 26.52 -2.86
CA CYS A 789 5.75 27.31 -2.88
C CYS A 789 5.11 27.43 -1.48
N THR A 790 5.11 26.37 -0.67
CA THR A 790 4.37 26.34 0.61
C THR A 790 4.80 27.44 1.60
N PRO A 791 6.10 27.68 1.86
CA PRO A 791 6.53 28.76 2.75
C PRO A 791 6.16 30.15 2.21
N VAL A 792 6.29 30.38 0.91
CA VAL A 792 5.89 31.64 0.25
C VAL A 792 4.38 31.86 0.37
N GLY A 793 3.60 30.80 0.19
CA GLY A 793 2.15 30.82 0.32
C GLY A 793 1.70 31.12 1.74
N LEU A 794 2.35 30.53 2.75
CA LEU A 794 2.12 30.85 4.16
C LEU A 794 2.37 32.35 4.43
N VAL A 795 3.52 32.90 4.02
CA VAL A 795 3.81 34.35 4.15
C VAL A 795 2.71 35.19 3.52
N GLN A 796 2.31 34.83 2.30
CA GLN A 796 1.32 35.60 1.56
C GLN A 796 -0.06 35.49 2.19
N LEU A 797 -0.46 34.32 2.70
CA LEU A 797 -1.73 34.13 3.42
C LEU A 797 -1.77 34.94 4.71
N PHE A 798 -0.69 34.94 5.51
CA PHE A 798 -0.59 35.82 6.69
C PHE A 798 -0.67 37.31 6.30
N SER A 799 0.01 37.72 5.22
CA SER A 799 -0.03 39.10 4.73
C SER A 799 -1.41 39.49 4.22
N THR A 800 -2.08 38.64 3.45
CA THR A 800 -3.40 38.89 2.88
C THR A 800 -4.48 38.86 3.96
N ALA A 801 -4.44 37.90 4.90
CA ALA A 801 -5.31 37.89 6.07
C ALA A 801 -5.16 39.19 6.88
N SER A 802 -3.93 39.70 7.06
CA SER A 802 -3.69 40.98 7.74
C SER A 802 -4.18 42.23 7.00
N GLN A 803 -4.39 42.16 5.68
CA GLN A 803 -4.83 43.28 4.83
C GLN A 803 -6.35 43.35 4.65
N PHE A 804 -7.03 42.20 4.57
CA PHE A 804 -8.48 42.12 4.32
C PHE A 804 -9.32 42.05 5.59
N LEU A 805 -8.73 41.62 6.70
CA LEU A 805 -9.39 41.56 7.99
C LEU A 805 -8.94 42.75 8.83
N VAL A 806 -9.92 43.52 9.31
CA VAL A 806 -9.69 44.77 10.04
C VAL A 806 -9.00 44.46 11.37
N LYS A 807 -7.83 45.04 11.62
CA LYS A 807 -7.17 44.98 12.94
C LYS A 807 -8.15 45.47 14.03
N PRO A 808 -8.25 44.81 15.20
CA PRO A 808 -9.16 45.25 16.27
C PRO A 808 -8.84 46.69 16.68
N GLN A 809 -9.86 47.44 17.12
CA GLN A 809 -9.76 48.88 17.48
C GLN A 809 -8.60 49.22 18.43
N PHE A 810 -8.15 48.26 19.24
CA PHE A 810 -7.00 48.40 20.14
C PHE A 810 -5.63 48.58 19.44
N LEU A 811 -5.53 48.26 18.14
CA LEU A 811 -4.29 48.36 17.36
C LEU A 811 -4.31 49.50 16.32
N ARG A 812 -5.47 50.09 16.00
CA ARG A 812 -5.60 51.16 14.99
C ARG A 812 -6.98 51.84 15.04
N ASP A 813 -7.02 53.18 15.04
CA ASP A 813 -8.25 53.93 14.83
C ASP A 813 -8.49 54.15 13.32
N LEU A 814 -9.38 53.35 12.74
CA LEU A 814 -9.73 53.45 11.33
C LEU A 814 -10.41 54.78 10.97
N ASN A 815 -11.06 55.46 11.92
CA ASN A 815 -11.68 56.75 11.63
C ASN A 815 -10.58 57.80 11.44
N GLU A 816 -9.60 57.84 12.34
CA GLU A 816 -8.47 58.76 12.27
C GLU A 816 -7.65 58.53 10.99
N GLU A 817 -7.34 57.27 10.65
CA GLU A 817 -6.59 56.99 9.42
C GLU A 817 -7.36 57.27 8.14
N TYR A 818 -8.68 57.04 8.13
CA TYR A 818 -9.53 57.44 7.00
C TYR A 818 -9.51 58.96 6.83
N PHE A 819 -9.63 59.72 7.92
CA PHE A 819 -9.58 61.18 7.86
C PHE A 819 -8.20 61.68 7.42
N VAL A 820 -7.11 61.10 7.91
CA VAL A 820 -5.74 61.45 7.47
C VAL A 820 -5.54 61.13 5.98
N ALA A 821 -5.96 59.94 5.53
CA ALA A 821 -5.83 59.56 4.12
C ALA A 821 -6.71 60.42 3.20
N LYS A 822 -7.92 60.78 3.65
CA LYS A 822 -8.82 61.66 2.92
C LYS A 822 -8.32 63.10 2.87
N PHE A 823 -7.69 63.57 3.95
CA PHE A 823 -7.02 64.85 3.99
C PHE A 823 -5.81 64.88 3.04
N GLU A 824 -5.01 63.81 3.00
CA GLU A 824 -3.90 63.67 2.04
C GLU A 824 -4.42 63.65 0.59
N GLU A 825 -5.52 62.95 0.31
CA GLU A 825 -6.20 62.95 -1.00
C GLU A 825 -6.61 64.37 -1.41
N GLU A 826 -7.31 65.10 -0.54
CA GLU A 826 -7.75 66.47 -0.82
C GLU A 826 -6.57 67.44 -0.99
N CYS A 827 -5.51 67.27 -0.21
CA CYS A 827 -4.31 68.10 -0.30
C CYS A 827 -3.53 67.86 -1.60
N LEU A 828 -3.39 66.60 -2.02
CA LEU A 828 -2.78 66.23 -3.30
C LEU A 828 -3.62 66.68 -4.49
N ARG A 829 -4.96 66.57 -4.41
CA ARG A 829 -5.89 67.05 -5.45
C ARG A 829 -5.76 68.56 -5.63
N LYS A 830 -5.72 69.32 -4.53
CA LYS A 830 -5.48 70.78 -4.55
C LYS A 830 -4.09 71.15 -5.09
N GLN A 831 -3.04 70.40 -4.77
CA GLN A 831 -1.70 70.61 -5.35
C GLN A 831 -1.67 70.37 -6.86
N LEU A 832 -2.40 69.37 -7.36
CA LEU A 832 -2.51 69.08 -8.79
C LEU A 832 -3.31 70.16 -9.54
N GLU A 833 -4.37 70.69 -8.93
CA GLU A 833 -5.16 71.81 -9.44
C GLU A 833 -4.35 73.12 -9.49
N ALA A 834 -3.58 73.43 -8.43
CA ALA A 834 -2.68 74.57 -8.39
C ALA A 834 -1.56 74.46 -9.45
N TYR A 835 -1.04 73.26 -9.68
CA TYR A 835 -0.08 72.97 -10.74
C TYR A 835 -0.69 73.18 -12.14
N SER A 836 -1.94 72.75 -12.34
CA SER A 836 -2.68 72.90 -13.60
C SER A 836 -3.00 74.38 -13.90
N CYS A 837 -3.33 75.18 -12.88
CA CYS A 837 -3.53 76.62 -13.03
C CYS A 837 -2.24 77.38 -13.37
N ARG A 838 -1.08 76.98 -12.82
CA ARG A 838 0.23 77.58 -13.15
C ARG A 838 0.69 77.27 -14.57
N THR A 839 0.35 76.10 -15.12
CA THR A 839 0.68 75.76 -16.52
C THR A 839 -0.21 76.50 -17.53
N LEU A 840 -1.47 76.82 -17.17
CA LEU A 840 -2.39 77.63 -17.97
C LEU A 840 -2.02 79.13 -18.06
N ALA A 841 -1.25 79.65 -17.10
CA ALA A 841 -0.74 81.04 -17.15
C ALA A 841 0.47 81.20 -18.09
N HIS A 842 1.21 80.12 -18.38
CA HIS A 842 2.36 80.12 -19.30
C HIS A 842 1.99 79.83 -20.77
N SER A 843 0.77 79.35 -21.06
CA SER A 843 0.34 78.96 -22.41
C SER A 843 -0.61 79.97 -23.10
N LYS A 844 -0.83 81.16 -22.52
CA LYS A 844 -1.63 82.25 -23.13
C LYS A 844 -0.75 83.29 -23.84
N SER A 845 -0.04 82.85 -24.86
CA SER A 845 0.31 83.60 -26.08
C SER A 845 0.59 82.55 -27.14
N CYS A 846 -0.39 82.06 -27.88
CA CYS A 846 -0.86 82.73 -29.08
C CYS A 846 -2.19 82.09 -29.54
N ASP A 847 -3.02 82.95 -30.11
CA ASP A 847 -4.42 82.87 -30.49
C ASP A 847 -4.78 81.77 -31.54
N THR A 848 -5.88 81.00 -31.35
CA THR A 848 -7.29 81.15 -31.85
C THR A 848 -7.58 80.46 -33.21
N PRO A 849 -8.85 80.12 -33.60
CA PRO A 849 -9.23 78.70 -33.75
C PRO A 849 -9.98 78.39 -35.08
N ARG A 850 -10.35 77.11 -35.32
CA ARG A 850 -11.53 76.78 -36.14
C ARG A 850 -12.12 75.41 -35.78
N ARG A 851 -13.44 75.41 -35.56
CA ARG A 851 -14.31 74.29 -35.13
C ARG A 851 -15.34 74.02 -36.23
N ARG A 852 -15.67 72.76 -36.52
CA ARG A 852 -16.92 72.26 -37.15
C ARG A 852 -17.45 71.14 -36.22
N ARG A 853 -18.64 71.22 -35.60
CA ARG A 853 -20.02 70.98 -36.11
C ARG A 853 -20.20 69.56 -36.68
N CYS A 854 -21.26 68.79 -36.40
CA CYS A 854 -22.55 69.03 -35.74
C CYS A 854 -23.34 67.69 -35.59
N VAL A 855 -24.44 67.72 -34.81
CA VAL A 855 -25.62 66.79 -34.75
C VAL A 855 -25.38 65.50 -33.92
N SER A 856 -25.96 65.24 -32.74
CA SER A 856 -27.37 65.25 -32.21
C SER A 856 -28.15 63.98 -32.66
N ASP A 857 -29.03 63.29 -31.90
CA ASP A 857 -30.00 63.65 -30.85
C ASP A 857 -30.46 62.41 -30.02
N ASN A 858 -31.22 62.71 -28.94
CA ASN A 858 -32.36 61.99 -28.34
C ASN A 858 -32.30 61.38 -26.91
N GLU A 859 -33.05 62.08 -26.04
CA GLU A 859 -34.12 61.63 -25.12
C GLU A 859 -33.81 61.39 -23.62
N ASP A 860 -33.97 62.49 -22.86
CA ASP A 860 -35.12 62.79 -21.97
C ASP A 860 -35.10 62.57 -20.44
N GLU A 861 -35.56 63.68 -19.82
CA GLU A 861 -36.35 63.91 -18.60
C GLU A 861 -35.70 64.01 -17.19
N ASP A 862 -35.59 65.30 -16.78
CA ASP A 862 -36.36 65.94 -15.70
C ASP A 862 -35.89 66.03 -14.22
N VAL A 863 -35.46 67.27 -13.89
CA VAL A 863 -36.10 68.24 -12.97
C VAL A 863 -35.85 68.18 -11.44
N VAL A 864 -35.02 69.16 -10.99
CA VAL A 864 -35.26 70.24 -9.99
C VAL A 864 -35.60 69.89 -8.53
N ASP A 865 -34.77 70.32 -7.56
CA ASP A 865 -34.94 71.50 -6.66
C ASP A 865 -33.88 71.47 -5.53
N SER A 866 -32.93 72.41 -5.49
CA SER A 866 -32.89 73.67 -4.72
C SER A 866 -32.43 73.54 -3.25
N VAL A 867 -31.35 74.26 -2.93
CA VAL A 867 -31.32 75.45 -2.05
C VAL A 867 -29.85 75.74 -1.69
N SER A 868 -29.42 76.95 -2.07
CA SER A 868 -28.23 77.67 -1.64
C SER A 868 -28.64 78.65 -0.51
N PRO A 869 -27.88 79.69 -0.14
CA PRO A 869 -26.45 79.84 0.16
C PRO A 869 -26.29 80.49 1.57
N PHE A 870 -25.07 80.76 2.02
CA PHE A 870 -24.69 82.17 2.27
C PHE A 870 -23.17 82.32 2.34
N THR A 871 -22.80 83.54 2.03
CA THR A 871 -21.57 84.06 1.48
C THR A 871 -20.47 84.36 2.50
N SER A 872 -19.29 84.58 1.92
CA SER A 872 -18.39 85.72 2.17
C SER A 872 -17.16 85.50 3.05
N SER A 873 -16.00 85.61 2.37
CA SER A 873 -14.84 86.43 2.68
C SER A 873 -14.31 86.49 4.12
N VAL A 874 -13.00 86.29 4.27
CA VAL A 874 -12.02 87.37 4.55
C VAL A 874 -10.62 86.75 4.70
N PHE A 875 -9.65 87.46 4.13
CA PHE A 875 -8.20 87.32 4.28
C PHE A 875 -7.74 87.08 5.74
N SER A 876 -6.76 86.21 5.97
CA SER A 876 -5.40 86.67 6.30
C SER A 876 -4.43 85.52 6.52
N SER A 877 -3.32 85.61 5.78
CA SER A 877 -2.06 84.92 5.97
C SER A 877 -1.45 85.22 7.36
N THR A 878 -0.67 84.28 7.93
CA THR A 878 0.57 84.50 8.72
C THR A 878 1.09 83.12 9.18
N ILE A 879 2.04 82.49 8.46
CA ILE A 879 3.52 82.63 8.56
C ILE A 879 4.13 81.47 9.40
N LEU A 880 5.02 80.67 8.80
CA LEU A 880 6.49 80.66 9.01
C LEU A 880 7.07 79.34 8.48
N LEU A 881 7.66 79.42 7.29
CA LEU A 881 8.55 78.40 6.74
C LEU A 881 9.98 78.89 6.96
N SER A 882 10.80 78.08 7.63
CA SER A 882 12.25 78.12 7.56
C SER A 882 12.72 76.81 6.94
N SER A 883 13.11 76.88 5.66
CA SER A 883 14.49 76.63 5.20
C SER A 883 14.74 75.15 4.89
N SER A 884 15.35 74.72 3.81
CA SER A 884 16.13 75.39 2.76
C SER A 884 16.59 74.30 1.80
N THR A 885 16.34 74.43 0.50
CA THR A 885 17.21 73.80 -0.51
C THR A 885 17.24 74.69 -1.74
N ILE A 886 18.42 75.18 -2.03
CA ILE A 886 18.75 76.25 -2.98
C ILE A 886 18.61 75.72 -4.43
N LEU A 887 17.91 76.49 -5.27
CA LEU A 887 17.93 76.42 -6.74
C LEU A 887 18.96 77.44 -7.28
N PRO A 888 19.79 77.11 -8.30
CA PRO A 888 20.25 78.09 -9.28
C PRO A 888 19.18 78.23 -10.38
N GLN A 889 18.61 79.40 -10.65
CA GLN A 889 19.11 80.56 -11.43
C GLN A 889 19.16 80.33 -12.96
N SER A 890 18.72 81.37 -13.68
CA SER A 890 18.84 81.61 -15.13
C SER A 890 17.67 81.13 -16.01
N PRO A 891 17.04 82.03 -16.81
CA PRO A 891 16.04 81.66 -17.80
C PRO A 891 16.76 81.28 -19.09
N ASP A 892 17.08 80.00 -19.26
CA ASP A 892 17.33 79.31 -20.54
C ASP A 892 17.79 77.87 -20.22
N ASP A 893 16.85 76.98 -19.89
CA ASP A 893 17.13 75.54 -19.72
C ASP A 893 16.02 74.69 -20.39
N PRO A 894 16.33 73.91 -21.45
CA PRO A 894 15.37 73.05 -22.15
C PRO A 894 14.78 71.92 -21.29
N ASP A 895 15.40 71.57 -20.14
CA ASP A 895 15.00 70.41 -19.32
C ASP A 895 13.90 70.69 -18.29
N ALA A 896 13.43 71.93 -18.18
CA ALA A 896 12.35 72.30 -17.25
C ALA A 896 11.01 71.61 -17.57
N GLY A 897 10.73 71.32 -18.85
CA GLY A 897 9.49 70.66 -19.30
C GLY A 897 9.40 69.19 -18.89
N LEU A 898 10.51 68.46 -18.91
CA LEU A 898 10.58 67.04 -18.54
C LEU A 898 10.45 66.83 -17.02
N ARG A 899 11.10 67.67 -16.21
CA ARG A 899 10.98 67.64 -14.73
C ARG A 899 9.56 67.96 -14.25
N ASN A 900 8.90 68.89 -14.93
CA ASN A 900 7.51 69.27 -14.68
C ASN A 900 6.53 68.13 -15.03
N GLY A 901 6.76 67.42 -16.14
CA GLY A 901 5.99 66.21 -16.48
C GLY A 901 6.16 65.06 -15.48
N ALA A 902 7.40 64.81 -15.04
CA ALA A 902 7.71 63.78 -14.04
C ALA A 902 7.11 64.08 -12.67
N LEU A 903 7.11 65.35 -12.23
CA LEU A 903 6.48 65.77 -11.00
C LEU A 903 4.95 65.61 -11.05
N LYS A 904 4.31 65.99 -12.18
CA LYS A 904 2.87 65.75 -12.39
C LYS A 904 2.52 64.27 -12.40
N ALA A 905 3.33 63.43 -13.06
CA ALA A 905 3.13 61.98 -13.07
C ALA A 905 3.27 61.37 -11.66
N SER A 906 4.29 61.79 -10.90
CA SER A 906 4.51 61.37 -9.51
C SER A 906 3.37 61.80 -8.58
N LEU A 907 2.90 63.05 -8.67
CA LEU A 907 1.76 63.54 -7.90
C LEU A 907 0.46 62.82 -8.28
N THR A 908 0.24 62.55 -9.56
CA THR A 908 -0.94 61.79 -10.04
C THR A 908 -0.89 60.34 -9.55
N GLN A 909 0.28 59.72 -9.51
CA GLN A 909 0.47 58.38 -8.97
C GLN A 909 0.24 58.35 -7.45
N ARG A 910 0.74 59.34 -6.71
CA ARG A 910 0.47 59.49 -5.26
C ARG A 910 -1.00 59.74 -4.97
N LEU A 911 -1.68 60.56 -5.78
CA LEU A 911 -3.11 60.80 -5.65
C LEU A 911 -3.92 59.52 -5.88
N LYS A 912 -3.64 58.76 -6.95
CA LYS A 912 -4.27 57.46 -7.19
C LYS A 912 -4.04 56.47 -6.05
N ALA A 913 -2.84 56.46 -5.47
CA ALA A 913 -2.53 55.62 -4.31
C ALA A 913 -3.30 56.08 -3.05
N ALA A 914 -3.42 57.39 -2.82
CA ALA A 914 -4.20 57.96 -1.72
C ALA A 914 -5.71 57.69 -1.86
N GLU A 915 -6.28 57.84 -3.07
CA GLU A 915 -7.68 57.52 -3.39
C GLU A 915 -7.99 56.02 -3.21
N ALA A 916 -7.08 55.14 -3.66
CA ALA A 916 -7.22 53.71 -3.43
C ALA A 916 -7.20 53.37 -1.93
N LYS A 917 -6.34 54.04 -1.16
CA LYS A 917 -6.21 53.88 0.29
C LYS A 917 -7.46 54.40 1.03
N SER A 918 -7.99 55.57 0.67
CA SER A 918 -9.21 56.15 1.28
C SER A 918 -10.44 55.28 0.98
N CYS A 919 -10.59 54.78 -0.25
CA CYS A 919 -11.66 53.86 -0.66
C CYS A 919 -11.58 52.51 0.08
N LEU A 920 -10.39 51.93 0.25
CA LEU A 920 -10.18 50.71 1.04
C LEU A 920 -10.57 50.91 2.50
N LEU A 921 -10.10 52.00 3.12
CA LEU A 921 -10.41 52.33 4.52
C LEU A 921 -11.91 52.58 4.72
N GLN A 922 -12.60 53.21 3.76
CA GLN A 922 -14.05 53.39 3.78
C GLN A 922 -14.80 52.05 3.74
N LYS A 923 -14.40 51.12 2.87
CA LYS A 923 -14.97 49.76 2.80
C LYS A 923 -14.74 48.99 4.11
N GLN A 924 -13.56 49.15 4.72
CA GLN A 924 -13.23 48.55 6.01
C GLN A 924 -14.04 49.16 7.17
N ARG A 925 -14.34 50.47 7.12
CA ARG A 925 -15.15 51.19 8.12
C ARG A 925 -16.59 50.69 8.20
N HIS A 926 -17.18 50.31 7.07
CA HIS A 926 -18.56 49.80 6.98
C HIS A 926 -18.69 48.28 7.25
N GLY A 927 -17.60 47.59 7.59
CA GLY A 927 -17.64 46.16 7.96
C GLY A 927 -18.30 45.93 9.32
N SER A 928 -19.13 44.88 9.42
CA SER A 928 -19.78 44.48 10.69
C SER A 928 -18.76 44.29 11.82
N SER A 929 -19.08 44.79 13.04
CA SER A 929 -18.26 44.66 14.25
C SER A 929 -17.87 43.21 14.56
N TRP A 930 -18.70 42.24 14.18
CA TRP A 930 -18.42 40.81 14.35
C TRP A 930 -17.26 40.33 13.46
N LYS A 931 -17.19 40.78 12.20
CA LYS A 931 -16.07 40.52 11.29
C LYS A 931 -14.76 41.17 11.79
N ARG A 932 -14.86 42.30 12.50
CA ARG A 932 -13.71 43.08 12.99
C ARG A 932 -13.09 42.50 14.26
N ASN A 933 -13.91 42.12 15.23
CA ASN A 933 -13.41 41.76 16.56
C ASN A 933 -13.20 40.26 16.74
N PHE A 934 -13.88 39.41 15.97
CA PHE A 934 -13.81 37.95 16.14
C PHE A 934 -13.19 37.24 14.94
N LEU A 935 -13.62 37.56 13.71
CA LEU A 935 -13.15 36.82 12.53
C LEU A 935 -11.64 37.01 12.29
N TYR A 936 -11.09 38.20 12.53
CA TYR A 936 -9.65 38.45 12.36
C TYR A 936 -8.78 37.66 13.34
N PRO A 937 -8.98 37.77 14.68
CA PRO A 937 -8.19 36.98 15.62
C PRO A 937 -8.39 35.49 15.41
N ILE A 938 -9.61 35.03 15.14
CA ILE A 938 -9.90 33.60 14.90
C ILE A 938 -9.16 33.09 13.66
N ALA A 939 -9.19 33.81 12.53
CA ALA A 939 -8.50 33.41 11.31
C ALA A 939 -6.97 33.39 11.48
N MET A 940 -6.40 34.38 12.18
CA MET A 940 -4.97 34.45 12.45
C MET A 940 -4.51 33.37 13.45
N LEU A 941 -5.31 33.12 14.50
CA LEU A 941 -5.06 32.04 15.46
C LEU A 941 -5.18 30.67 14.79
N LEU A 942 -6.15 30.48 13.91
CA LEU A 942 -6.34 29.23 13.17
C LEU A 942 -5.19 28.98 12.19
N LEU A 943 -4.75 29.99 11.43
CA LEU A 943 -3.57 29.88 10.57
C LEU A 943 -2.29 29.56 11.38
N LEU A 944 -2.11 30.21 12.52
CA LEU A 944 -0.99 29.95 13.43
C LEU A 944 -1.05 28.52 13.99
N LEU A 945 -2.22 28.12 14.50
CA LEU A 945 -2.45 26.80 15.09
C LEU A 945 -2.21 25.69 14.06
N LEU A 946 -2.75 25.81 12.85
CA LEU A 946 -2.55 24.83 11.78
C LEU A 946 -1.08 24.73 11.36
N THR A 947 -0.40 25.87 11.21
CA THR A 947 1.02 25.91 10.84
C THR A 947 1.91 25.30 11.93
N CYS A 948 1.69 25.65 13.20
CA CYS A 948 2.41 25.05 14.33
C CYS A 948 2.14 23.55 14.44
N THR A 949 0.89 23.12 14.27
CA THR A 949 0.51 21.70 14.31
C THR A 949 1.20 20.92 13.19
N THR A 950 1.27 21.48 11.98
CA THR A 950 2.02 20.85 10.86
C THR A 950 3.49 20.68 11.21
N VAL A 951 4.14 21.71 11.76
CA VAL A 951 5.56 21.63 12.17
C VAL A 951 5.77 20.55 13.25
N VAL A 952 4.90 20.48 14.25
CA VAL A 952 4.99 19.47 15.32
C VAL A 952 4.85 18.06 14.76
N ILE A 953 3.90 17.82 13.86
CA ILE A 953 3.71 16.50 13.21
C ILE A 953 4.95 16.10 12.42
N VAL A 954 5.53 17.01 11.64
CA VAL A 954 6.72 16.72 10.84
C VAL A 954 7.94 16.44 11.72
N VAL A 955 8.10 17.18 12.83
CA VAL A 955 9.18 16.94 13.81
C VAL A 955 8.97 15.58 14.49
N GLN A 956 7.75 15.28 14.93
CA GLN A 956 7.41 13.99 15.54
C GLN A 956 7.68 12.83 14.59
N ASN A 957 7.28 12.96 13.32
CA ASN A 957 7.53 11.96 12.28
C ASN A 957 9.04 11.77 12.04
N SER A 958 9.81 12.86 12.00
CA SER A 958 11.27 12.82 11.83
C SER A 958 11.98 12.13 13.00
N VAL A 959 11.55 12.38 14.24
CA VAL A 959 12.08 11.71 15.44
C VAL A 959 11.71 10.22 15.44
N GLN A 960 10.46 9.87 15.10
CA GLN A 960 10.02 8.47 15.04
C GLN A 960 10.81 7.67 13.99
N LEU A 961 11.14 8.28 12.85
CA LEU A 961 12.00 7.68 11.83
C LEU A 961 13.45 7.51 12.30
N LEU A 962 14.01 8.49 13.02
CA LEU A 962 15.38 8.43 13.56
C LEU A 962 15.56 7.39 14.67
N VAL A 963 14.55 7.20 15.52
CA VAL A 963 14.56 6.21 16.63
C VAL A 963 14.22 4.80 16.12
N GLY A 964 13.77 4.65 14.87
CA GLY A 964 13.38 3.36 14.29
C GLY A 964 12.03 2.84 14.79
N LEU A 965 11.20 3.71 15.37
CA LEU A 965 9.85 3.37 15.83
C LEU A 965 8.80 3.40 14.70
N LYS A 966 9.14 4.03 13.57
CA LYS A 966 8.28 4.12 12.37
C LYS A 966 9.09 3.67 11.15
N GLU A 967 8.48 2.84 10.31
CA GLU A 967 9.11 2.33 9.09
C GLU A 967 9.16 3.40 8.00
N LEU A 968 10.15 3.30 7.10
CA LEU A 968 10.26 4.19 5.93
C LEU A 968 9.05 4.00 5.02
N PRO A 969 8.62 5.04 4.28
CA PRO A 969 7.55 4.93 3.29
C PRO A 969 7.99 4.04 2.13
N ARG A 970 7.88 2.71 2.31
CA ARG A 970 7.97 1.72 1.24
C ARG A 970 6.57 1.46 0.73
N SER A 971 6.45 1.19 -0.57
CA SER A 971 5.20 0.72 -1.17
C SER A 971 5.04 -0.74 -0.79
N ASN A 972 4.03 -1.06 0.01
CA ASN A 972 3.65 -2.44 0.27
C ASN A 972 2.63 -2.86 -0.79
N ASN A 973 2.82 -4.02 -1.43
CA ASN A 973 1.89 -4.59 -2.42
C ASN A 973 0.59 -5.13 -1.77
N GLU A 974 0.27 -4.75 -0.53
CA GLU A 974 -0.94 -5.19 0.16
C GLU A 974 -2.12 -4.34 -0.29
N GLN A 975 -3.24 -4.99 -0.63
CA GLN A 975 -4.48 -4.31 -0.99
C GLN A 975 -4.91 -3.35 0.13
N VAL A 976 -5.26 -2.12 -0.25
CA VAL A 976 -5.72 -1.08 0.69
C VAL A 976 -6.96 -1.58 1.42
N THR A 977 -6.84 -1.95 2.69
CA THR A 977 -7.98 -2.39 3.52
C THR A 977 -8.63 -1.18 4.19
N LEU A 978 -9.72 -0.69 3.60
CA LEU A 978 -10.54 0.37 4.20
C LEU A 978 -11.59 -0.22 5.15
N GLY A 979 -11.83 0.43 6.29
CA GLY A 979 -12.96 0.11 7.17
C GLY A 979 -12.71 -0.95 8.26
N LEU A 980 -11.46 -1.37 8.49
CA LEU A 980 -11.12 -2.32 9.56
C LEU A 980 -10.71 -1.63 10.89
N ALA A 981 -10.04 -0.48 10.81
CA ALA A 981 -9.67 0.34 11.95
C ALA A 981 -9.46 1.80 11.52
N SER A 982 -9.59 2.74 12.46
CA SER A 982 -9.25 4.14 12.16
C SER A 982 -7.75 4.27 11.95
N LEU A 983 -7.37 4.88 10.82
CA LEU A 983 -5.96 5.07 10.43
C LEU A 983 -5.30 6.22 11.20
N SER A 984 -6.10 7.03 11.90
CA SER A 984 -5.63 8.10 12.75
C SER A 984 -5.63 7.67 14.22
N LYS A 985 -4.55 7.97 14.95
CA LYS A 985 -4.39 7.61 16.38
C LYS A 985 -5.47 8.19 17.30
N MET A 986 -6.22 9.19 16.83
CA MET A 986 -7.31 9.86 17.57
C MET A 986 -8.71 9.63 16.95
N GLY A 987 -8.87 8.58 16.12
CA GLY A 987 -10.17 8.29 15.47
C GLY A 987 -10.61 9.40 14.51
N MET A 988 -11.93 9.65 14.44
CA MET A 988 -12.55 10.66 13.57
C MET A 988 -11.98 12.08 13.79
N PHE A 989 -11.60 12.44 15.02
CA PHE A 989 -10.98 13.74 15.29
C PHE A 989 -9.61 13.85 14.62
N GLY A 990 -8.82 12.79 14.70
CA GLY A 990 -7.53 12.70 14.03
C GLY A 990 -7.69 12.75 12.50
N ALA A 991 -8.61 11.97 11.94
CA ALA A 991 -8.92 12.00 10.51
C ALA A 991 -9.38 13.38 10.02
N THR A 992 -10.20 14.08 10.80
CA THR A 992 -10.63 15.46 10.51
C THR A 992 -9.43 16.41 10.50
N LEU A 993 -8.53 16.27 11.47
CA LEU A 993 -7.30 17.06 11.54
C LEU A 993 -6.40 16.78 10.32
N GLU A 994 -6.22 15.53 9.91
CA GLU A 994 -5.46 15.14 8.71
C GLU A 994 -6.02 15.81 7.45
N ILE A 995 -7.33 15.75 7.25
CA ILE A 995 -8.01 16.40 6.11
C ILE A 995 -7.78 17.91 6.12
N VAL A 996 -7.97 18.57 7.27
CA VAL A 996 -7.76 20.03 7.40
C VAL A 996 -6.31 20.40 7.10
N LEU A 997 -5.34 19.61 7.54
CA LEU A 997 -3.92 19.83 7.26
C LEU A 997 -3.59 19.63 5.78
N ILE A 998 -4.15 18.62 5.12
CA ILE A 998 -3.98 18.39 3.67
C ILE A 998 -4.58 19.55 2.87
N VAL A 999 -5.78 20.00 3.20
CA VAL A 999 -6.43 21.14 2.55
C VAL A 999 -5.61 22.43 2.76
N ASN A 1000 -5.09 22.65 3.97
CA ASN A 1000 -4.20 23.77 4.25
C ASN A 1000 -2.90 23.71 3.45
N LEU A 1001 -2.31 22.53 3.32
CA LEU A 1001 -1.12 22.30 2.50
C LEU A 1001 -1.41 22.64 1.02
N VAL A 1002 -2.49 22.15 0.45
CA VAL A 1002 -2.88 22.47 -0.94
C VAL A 1002 -3.12 23.97 -1.14
N ALA A 1003 -3.86 24.62 -0.23
CA ALA A 1003 -4.17 26.03 -0.32
C ALA A 1003 -2.91 26.90 -0.25
N THR A 1004 -2.02 26.62 0.71
CA THR A 1004 -0.74 27.34 0.87
C THR A 1004 0.17 27.11 -0.33
N SER A 1005 0.30 25.89 -0.83
CA SER A 1005 1.10 25.60 -2.02
C SER A 1005 0.56 26.32 -3.27
N ALA A 1006 -0.76 26.34 -3.49
CA ALA A 1006 -1.37 27.03 -4.63
C ALA A 1006 -1.20 28.56 -4.56
N VAL A 1007 -1.44 29.15 -3.38
CA VAL A 1007 -1.22 30.60 -3.18
C VAL A 1007 0.26 30.95 -3.38
N GLY A 1008 1.17 30.12 -2.89
CA GLY A 1008 2.61 30.26 -3.08
C GLY A 1008 3.01 30.22 -4.55
N LEU A 1009 2.48 29.26 -5.30
CA LEU A 1009 2.76 29.09 -6.72
C LEU A 1009 2.41 30.36 -7.50
N PHE A 1010 1.19 30.88 -7.37
CA PHE A 1010 0.77 32.11 -8.06
C PHE A 1010 1.38 33.39 -7.46
N SER A 1011 2.02 33.29 -6.30
CA SER A 1011 2.77 34.39 -5.66
C SER A 1011 4.25 34.43 -5.99
N SER A 1012 4.79 33.36 -6.59
CA SER A 1012 6.18 33.27 -7.03
C SER A 1012 6.53 34.30 -8.11
N SER A 1013 7.79 34.71 -8.19
CA SER A 1013 8.29 35.65 -9.20
C SER A 1013 8.07 35.16 -10.64
N LEU A 1014 8.12 33.84 -10.85
CA LEU A 1014 7.93 33.19 -12.14
C LEU A 1014 6.47 33.29 -12.63
N MET A 1015 5.50 33.03 -11.74
CA MET A 1015 4.08 33.01 -12.13
C MET A 1015 3.40 34.38 -12.06
N LYS A 1016 4.02 35.40 -11.43
CA LYS A 1016 3.47 36.76 -11.32
C LYS A 1016 3.09 37.38 -12.66
N LYS A 1017 3.86 37.12 -13.72
CA LYS A 1017 3.63 37.65 -15.08
C LYS A 1017 2.51 36.93 -15.85
N VAL A 1018 2.16 35.72 -15.41
CA VAL A 1018 1.28 34.78 -16.11
C VAL A 1018 0.04 34.49 -15.27
N ARG A 1019 -0.35 35.38 -14.35
CA ARG A 1019 -1.48 35.13 -13.45
C ARG A 1019 -2.80 35.03 -14.22
N PRO A 1020 -3.70 34.10 -13.83
CA PRO A 1020 -5.00 34.01 -14.47
C PRO A 1020 -5.82 35.26 -14.19
N VAL A 1021 -6.22 35.96 -15.27
CA VAL A 1021 -7.08 37.14 -15.22
C VAL A 1021 -8.44 36.76 -15.80
N PRO A 1022 -9.56 36.96 -15.06
CA PRO A 1022 -10.89 36.65 -15.56
C PRO A 1022 -11.15 37.31 -16.93
N GLY A 1023 -11.55 36.52 -17.92
CA GLY A 1023 -11.86 37.00 -19.27
C GLY A 1023 -10.67 37.42 -20.14
N ALA A 1024 -9.42 37.27 -19.68
CA ALA A 1024 -8.22 37.80 -20.37
C ALA A 1024 -7.02 36.84 -20.44
N THR A 1025 -7.16 35.57 -20.06
CA THR A 1025 -6.05 34.61 -20.05
C THR A 1025 -5.92 33.90 -21.41
N PRO A 1026 -4.76 33.98 -22.10
CA PRO A 1026 -4.55 33.31 -23.38
C PRO A 1026 -4.43 31.79 -23.21
N LEU A 1027 -4.67 31.03 -24.28
CA LEU A 1027 -4.71 29.56 -24.23
C LEU A 1027 -3.37 28.93 -23.82
N SER A 1028 -2.24 29.46 -24.28
CA SER A 1028 -0.91 29.00 -23.86
C SER A 1028 -0.68 29.13 -22.34
N HIS A 1029 -1.21 30.18 -21.72
CA HIS A 1029 -1.17 30.34 -20.26
C HIS A 1029 -2.10 29.35 -19.56
N ILE A 1030 -3.26 29.05 -20.13
CA ILE A 1030 -4.18 28.04 -19.59
C ILE A 1030 -3.53 26.65 -19.62
N ILE A 1031 -2.87 26.27 -20.72
CA ILE A 1031 -2.11 25.01 -20.84
C ILE A 1031 -1.04 24.94 -19.74
N LEU A 1032 -0.26 26.02 -19.55
CA LEU A 1032 0.75 26.09 -18.50
C LEU A 1032 0.14 25.96 -17.09
N HIS A 1033 -0.99 26.63 -16.82
CA HIS A 1033 -1.67 26.52 -15.52
C HIS A 1033 -2.15 25.10 -15.25
N CYS A 1034 -2.72 24.43 -16.26
CA CYS A 1034 -3.16 23.03 -16.13
C CYS A 1034 -1.96 22.11 -15.86
N ALA A 1035 -0.85 22.28 -16.59
CA ALA A 1035 0.36 21.49 -16.39
C ALA A 1035 0.93 21.65 -14.97
N VAL A 1036 1.09 22.88 -14.49
CA VAL A 1036 1.71 23.14 -13.18
C VAL A 1036 0.79 22.73 -12.02
N LEU A 1037 -0.53 22.91 -12.15
CA LEU A 1037 -1.48 22.43 -11.14
C LEU A 1037 -1.52 20.89 -11.10
N LEU A 1038 -1.45 20.23 -12.26
CA LEU A 1038 -1.41 18.78 -12.34
C LEU A 1038 -0.12 18.20 -11.73
N LEU A 1039 1.04 18.82 -11.99
CA LEU A 1039 2.31 18.50 -11.32
C LEU A 1039 2.22 18.63 -9.80
N LEU A 1040 1.62 19.73 -9.31
CA LEU A 1040 1.46 19.97 -7.87
C LEU A 1040 0.50 18.94 -7.24
N SER A 1041 -0.60 18.63 -7.90
CA SER A 1041 -1.61 17.67 -7.41
C SER A 1041 -1.08 16.22 -7.37
N SER A 1042 -0.27 15.82 -8.34
CA SER A 1042 0.28 14.46 -8.45
C SER A 1042 1.26 14.14 -7.32
N ALA A 1043 1.94 15.14 -6.77
CA ALA A 1043 2.90 15.00 -5.68
C ALA A 1043 2.25 14.94 -4.28
N LEU A 1044 0.97 15.31 -4.16
CA LEU A 1044 0.29 15.47 -2.87
C LEU A 1044 0.26 14.19 -2.01
N PRO A 1045 -0.08 12.99 -2.55
CA PRO A 1045 -0.13 11.77 -1.75
C PRO A 1045 1.24 11.40 -1.19
N LEU A 1046 2.26 11.41 -2.04
CA LEU A 1046 3.64 11.13 -1.66
C LEU A 1046 4.15 12.14 -0.62
N LEU A 1047 3.88 13.43 -0.81
CA LEU A 1047 4.29 14.46 0.12
C LEU A 1047 3.64 14.31 1.50
N SER A 1048 2.34 14.06 1.53
CA SER A 1048 1.59 13.89 2.79
C SER A 1048 2.13 12.73 3.63
N LYS A 1049 2.59 11.65 2.97
CA LYS A 1049 3.26 10.49 3.59
C LYS A 1049 4.67 10.85 4.08
N ILE A 1050 5.49 11.54 3.28
CA ILE A 1050 6.86 11.96 3.64
C ILE A 1050 6.85 12.87 4.89
N LEU A 1051 5.94 13.84 4.92
CA LEU A 1051 5.75 14.74 6.06
C LEU A 1051 5.16 14.04 7.30
N GLY A 1052 4.57 12.86 7.11
CA GLY A 1052 3.91 12.10 8.17
C GLY A 1052 2.54 12.64 8.58
N ILE A 1053 1.88 13.36 7.68
CA ILE A 1053 0.52 13.89 7.90
C ILE A 1053 -0.50 12.75 7.89
N THR A 1054 -0.35 11.78 6.98
CA THR A 1054 -1.20 10.59 6.93
C THR A 1054 -0.37 9.33 6.71
N ASN A 1055 -0.91 8.18 7.14
CA ASN A 1055 -0.29 6.86 6.96
C ASN A 1055 -0.97 6.05 5.84
N LEU A 1056 -1.96 6.62 5.15
CA LEU A 1056 -2.62 5.98 4.01
C LEU A 1056 -1.65 5.76 2.85
N ASP A 1057 -1.50 4.51 2.42
CA ASP A 1057 -0.69 4.15 1.26
C ASP A 1057 -1.58 3.97 0.02
N LEU A 1058 -1.50 4.91 -0.91
CA LEU A 1058 -2.38 4.99 -2.09
C LEU A 1058 -1.59 4.91 -3.40
N LEU A 1059 -0.30 4.58 -3.35
CA LEU A 1059 0.61 4.62 -4.49
C LEU A 1059 0.58 3.34 -5.35
N GLY A 1060 0.02 2.24 -4.85
CA GLY A 1060 -0.15 0.97 -5.59
C GLY A 1060 1.11 0.50 -6.32
N GLU A 1061 0.94 -0.10 -7.51
CA GLU A 1061 2.04 -0.55 -8.37
C GLU A 1061 2.95 0.61 -8.86
N PHE A 1062 2.46 1.85 -8.86
CA PHE A 1062 3.21 3.02 -9.32
C PHE A 1062 4.15 3.60 -8.24
N GLY A 1063 4.07 3.11 -6.99
CA GLY A 1063 4.96 3.43 -5.88
C GLY A 1063 6.21 2.54 -5.73
N GLN A 1064 6.44 1.62 -6.67
CA GLN A 1064 7.45 0.54 -6.56
C GLN A 1064 8.92 0.98 -6.60
N VAL A 1065 9.22 2.27 -6.72
CA VAL A 1065 10.61 2.74 -6.92
C VAL A 1065 11.34 2.95 -5.58
N GLU A 1066 12.38 2.14 -5.35
CA GLU A 1066 13.08 1.97 -4.05
C GLU A 1066 13.82 3.21 -3.52
N TRP A 1067 14.21 4.20 -4.35
CA TRP A 1067 15.08 5.31 -3.90
C TRP A 1067 14.36 6.37 -3.04
N LEU A 1068 13.03 6.48 -3.14
CA LEU A 1068 12.21 7.32 -2.24
C LEU A 1068 12.19 6.78 -0.80
N GLY A 1069 12.54 5.50 -0.60
CA GLY A 1069 12.72 4.87 0.71
C GLY A 1069 14.07 5.17 1.38
N SER A 1070 14.88 6.10 0.84
CA SER A 1070 16.12 6.54 1.49
C SER A 1070 15.82 7.44 2.70
N LEU A 1071 16.19 6.98 3.89
CA LEU A 1071 16.07 7.74 5.14
C LEU A 1071 16.70 9.12 5.03
N MET A 1072 17.82 9.25 4.33
CA MET A 1072 18.52 10.54 4.17
C MET A 1072 17.70 11.53 3.34
N ILE A 1073 16.98 11.07 2.31
CA ILE A 1073 16.15 11.94 1.47
C ILE A 1073 14.93 12.43 2.25
N VAL A 1074 14.24 11.52 2.95
CA VAL A 1074 13.07 11.84 3.78
C VAL A 1074 13.43 12.81 4.91
N LEU A 1075 14.54 12.57 5.62
CA LEU A 1075 15.00 13.46 6.69
C LEU A 1075 15.46 14.82 6.17
N SER A 1076 16.20 14.86 5.06
CA SER A 1076 16.62 16.12 4.44
C SER A 1076 15.42 16.97 4.03
N TYR A 1077 14.37 16.31 3.50
CA TYR A 1077 13.13 16.98 3.12
C TYR A 1077 12.39 17.56 4.33
N ASN A 1078 12.16 16.74 5.37
CA ASN A 1078 11.46 17.18 6.57
C ASN A 1078 12.22 18.31 7.29
N LEU A 1079 13.55 18.24 7.32
CA LEU A 1079 14.40 19.30 7.87
C LEU A 1079 14.25 20.60 7.08
N LEU A 1080 14.33 20.54 5.74
CA LEU A 1080 14.21 21.73 4.88
C LEU A 1080 12.82 22.36 5.00
N PHE A 1081 11.77 21.55 5.10
CA PHE A 1081 10.40 22.01 5.33
C PHE A 1081 10.26 22.74 6.68
N VAL A 1082 10.71 22.10 7.77
CA VAL A 1082 10.64 22.68 9.13
C VAL A 1082 11.43 23.96 9.22
N LEU A 1083 12.65 24.02 8.68
CA LEU A 1083 13.48 25.24 8.69
C LEU A 1083 12.81 26.37 7.90
N SER A 1084 12.27 26.07 6.72
CA SER A 1084 11.63 27.08 5.86
C SER A 1084 10.35 27.65 6.51
N VAL A 1085 9.50 26.78 7.06
CA VAL A 1085 8.25 27.20 7.72
C VAL A 1085 8.53 27.91 9.06
N SER A 1086 9.48 27.42 9.85
CA SER A 1086 9.82 28.04 11.15
C SER A 1086 10.47 29.42 10.98
N THR A 1087 11.36 29.57 9.99
CA THR A 1087 11.98 30.88 9.67
C THR A 1087 10.94 31.87 9.14
N CYS A 1088 9.99 31.40 8.32
CA CYS A 1088 8.85 32.19 7.88
C CYS A 1088 7.98 32.67 9.06
N LEU A 1089 7.65 31.76 9.99
CA LEU A 1089 6.84 32.08 11.15
C LEU A 1089 7.56 33.07 12.08
N ALA A 1090 8.85 32.84 12.34
CA ALA A 1090 9.67 33.74 13.14
C ALA A 1090 9.72 35.14 12.51
N THR A 1091 10.10 35.27 11.24
CA THR A 1091 10.26 36.58 10.59
C THR A 1091 8.97 37.39 10.46
N LYS A 1092 7.80 36.78 10.33
CA LYS A 1092 6.52 37.51 10.12
C LYS A 1092 5.69 37.69 11.40
N PHE A 1093 5.54 36.63 12.20
CA PHE A 1093 4.76 36.70 13.44
C PHE A 1093 5.55 37.42 14.53
N THR A 1094 6.82 37.05 14.75
CA THR A 1094 7.62 37.72 15.80
C THR A 1094 7.99 39.15 15.42
N ALA A 1095 8.17 39.52 14.15
CA ALA A 1095 8.44 40.92 13.80
C ALA A 1095 7.27 41.85 14.14
N THR A 1096 6.04 41.48 13.78
CA THR A 1096 4.84 42.28 14.06
C THR A 1096 4.54 42.36 15.55
N VAL A 1097 4.69 41.23 16.27
CA VAL A 1097 4.48 41.16 17.72
C VAL A 1097 5.60 41.87 18.47
N ARG A 1098 6.86 41.74 18.04
CA ARG A 1098 8.03 42.44 18.60
C ARG A 1098 7.95 43.94 18.37
N GLU A 1099 7.48 44.39 17.21
CA GLU A 1099 7.33 45.83 16.90
C GLU A 1099 6.21 46.46 17.73
N GLU A 1100 5.09 45.75 17.95
CA GLU A 1100 4.03 46.21 18.85
C GLU A 1100 4.48 46.12 20.33
N LEU A 1101 5.12 45.04 20.77
CA LEU A 1101 5.70 44.93 22.11
C LEU A 1101 6.77 45.98 22.34
N PHE A 1102 7.62 46.28 21.35
CA PHE A 1102 8.64 47.32 21.45
C PHE A 1102 8.02 48.71 21.42
N THR A 1103 6.95 48.94 20.67
CA THR A 1103 6.20 50.21 20.71
C THR A 1103 5.47 50.39 22.02
N ARG A 1104 4.91 49.33 22.61
CA ARG A 1104 4.25 49.32 23.93
C ARG A 1104 5.25 49.38 25.07
N LEU A 1105 6.38 48.69 24.98
CA LEU A 1105 7.51 48.80 25.91
C LEU A 1105 8.19 50.15 25.78
N LYS A 1106 8.26 50.75 24.59
CA LYS A 1106 8.73 52.12 24.40
C LYS A 1106 7.68 53.12 24.86
N GLY A 1107 6.39 52.86 24.73
CA GLY A 1107 5.31 53.70 25.29
C GLY A 1107 5.20 53.58 26.80
N PHE A 1108 5.46 52.40 27.36
CA PHE A 1108 5.51 52.11 28.79
C PHE A 1108 6.84 52.59 29.40
N ALA A 1109 7.96 52.42 28.69
CA ALA A 1109 9.25 53.00 29.06
C ALA A 1109 9.22 54.51 28.88
N VAL A 1110 8.58 55.07 27.85
CA VAL A 1110 8.31 56.50 27.76
C VAL A 1110 7.34 56.90 28.84
N SER A 1111 6.33 56.13 29.25
CA SER A 1111 5.48 56.44 30.42
C SER A 1111 6.23 56.33 31.75
N LEU A 1112 7.28 55.50 31.85
CA LEU A 1112 8.15 55.34 33.01
C LEU A 1112 9.29 56.37 33.02
N VAL A 1113 9.71 56.87 31.85
CA VAL A 1113 10.77 57.87 31.62
C VAL A 1113 10.18 59.28 31.46
N SER A 1114 8.89 59.39 31.12
CA SER A 1114 8.04 60.59 31.22
C SER A 1114 7.16 60.54 32.47
N ASN A 1115 7.73 59.99 33.54
CA ASN A 1115 7.58 60.59 34.86
C ASN A 1115 8.60 61.72 35.03
N ASP A 1116 8.64 62.63 34.05
CA ASP A 1116 8.83 64.04 34.36
C ASP A 1116 7.45 64.68 34.29
N THR A 1117 6.84 64.68 35.46
CA THR A 1117 5.80 65.59 35.89
C THR A 1117 6.11 67.03 35.45
N SER A 1118 5.51 67.50 34.36
CA SER A 1118 4.92 68.84 34.37
C SER A 1118 3.42 68.67 34.57
N CYS A 1119 3.05 68.71 35.84
CA CYS A 1119 1.69 68.69 36.33
C CYS A 1119 0.86 69.77 35.61
N PRO A 1120 -0.34 69.50 35.07
CA PRO A 1120 -1.42 70.42 35.29
C PRO A 1120 -1.78 70.27 36.78
N THR A 1121 -1.10 71.05 37.64
CA THR A 1121 -1.87 71.65 38.72
C THR A 1121 -3.00 72.37 38.01
N TRP A 1122 -4.18 71.80 38.20
CA TRP A 1122 -5.44 72.49 38.43
C TRP A 1122 -5.22 73.88 39.04
N PRO A 1123 -6.23 74.74 39.06
CA PRO A 1123 -6.22 75.83 40.03
C PRO A 1123 -5.74 75.29 41.40
N ASN A 1124 -4.63 75.89 41.89
CA ASN A 1124 -4.08 75.96 43.25
C ASN A 1124 -2.86 75.11 43.68
N SER A 1125 -1.71 75.82 43.77
CA SER A 1125 -0.71 75.93 44.88
C SER A 1125 0.71 75.33 44.66
N PRO A 1126 1.82 75.96 45.19
CA PRO A 1126 3.00 76.34 44.38
C PRO A 1126 4.42 75.88 44.85
N ILE A 1127 5.46 76.13 43.99
CA ILE A 1127 6.90 76.52 44.24
C ILE A 1127 8.10 75.59 43.78
N GLN A 1128 8.95 76.12 42.84
CA GLN A 1128 10.45 76.09 42.61
C GLN A 1128 11.29 74.77 42.59
N ALA A 1129 12.48 74.57 41.94
CA ALA A 1129 13.34 75.17 40.89
C ALA A 1129 14.64 74.29 40.66
N THR A 1130 15.42 74.54 39.57
CA THR A 1130 16.89 74.23 39.29
C THR A 1130 17.40 72.80 38.96
N THR A 1131 18.47 72.45 38.18
CA THR A 1131 19.27 72.90 36.99
C THR A 1131 20.36 71.82 36.66
N GLY A 1132 20.73 71.60 35.38
CA GLY A 1132 22.08 71.21 34.85
C GLY A 1132 22.46 69.70 34.79
N ALA A 1133 23.37 69.15 33.96
CA ALA A 1133 24.11 69.51 32.74
C ALA A 1133 24.95 68.29 32.24
N ALA A 1134 25.17 68.18 30.91
CA ALA A 1134 26.38 67.75 30.16
C ALA A 1134 26.97 66.29 30.14
N ALA A 1135 27.28 65.89 28.88
CA ALA A 1135 28.54 65.28 28.35
C ALA A 1135 28.68 63.75 28.10
N SER A 1136 28.90 63.45 26.81
CA SER A 1136 29.57 62.29 26.15
C SER A 1136 31.09 62.23 26.46
N PRO A 1137 31.98 61.37 25.87
CA PRO A 1137 31.85 60.43 24.73
C PRO A 1137 32.66 59.08 24.84
N SER A 1138 32.62 58.26 23.78
CA SER A 1138 33.79 57.79 22.97
C SER A 1138 33.79 56.29 22.55
N THR A 1139 33.55 56.09 21.24
CA THR A 1139 34.32 55.29 20.25
C THR A 1139 34.74 53.84 20.54
N ASN A 1140 34.29 52.85 19.75
CA ASN A 1140 34.95 52.43 18.50
C ASN A 1140 34.31 51.16 17.85
N ALA A 1141 34.02 51.29 16.55
CA ALA A 1141 34.12 50.34 15.43
C ALA A 1141 34.04 48.81 15.63
N LYS A 1142 33.06 48.15 14.99
CA LYS A 1142 33.19 47.44 13.68
C LYS A 1142 31.97 46.54 13.42
N VAL A 1143 31.40 46.69 12.21
CA VAL A 1143 30.90 45.65 11.28
C VAL A 1143 30.17 44.44 11.89
N GLU A 1144 28.83 44.49 11.92
CA GLU A 1144 27.88 43.71 11.09
C GLU A 1144 26.45 44.19 11.32
#